data_AF-A0AAV0M3K4-F1
#
_entry.id   AF-A0AAV0M3K4-F1
#
_cell.length_a   1.000
_cell.length_b   1.000
_cell.length_c   1.000
_cell.angle_alpha   90.00
_cell.angle_beta   90.00
_cell.angle_gamma   90.00
#
_symmetry.space_group_name_H-M   'P 1'
#
loop_
_entity.id
_entity.type
_entity.pdbx_description
1 polymer ?
#
loop_
_entity_poly.entity_id
_entity_poly.type
_entity_poly.pdbx_seq_one_letter_code
_entity_poly.pdbx_strand_id
1 'polypeptide(L)'
;MAFAVAEAILKKLAPLAAEQAGLLWSLKSDFLKLKSTVSSIKAVLLDAEEQSGLNHKIRLWLDNLKQVLYDADDLLDDFSTEALLKQRRNDGNRCLNEVCLFFTRSNQLVSGLVMAHRLKAIRTKLDEINKNRREFNLESRTQDPAAAAAIKRERQTDSFVPHGFVGREEDSKKIIGMLSSTNDEQKIEVIPILGMGGLGKTALAQCIYNDETVSTCFQLKIWICVSDNFDQALLVRKMLESITKRKVEDLDLDILKGELKKEIGNKRFLLVLDDVWNHGDYKGNWDSLMSFCLQVGAIGSKIIVTTRLADVANHFSTKGIKPHKLKGLSESESWFLFEQIAFKGEVEGGERFVDIGKEVMRKCVGVPLAIRVIASALSSKSNIVDWEAIRDKQAMFDGDDERKILGTLRLSYDNLPSELKPCFVYCSLFPKDSEIDVKLLVQLWMGQVFINSNQSSSVLFEVGVEYFKSLLSRFFFQEPKSDAWGNVKWCKMHDLMHDVALGIASEEIMALKASDSMEGRVNSDRLRHISFDFEEKSRETWKASQAWAKVTILRTFLLINTPNYGIGGIGEQNCEMIFSNNTRLRVLSLDGAKLESVPRSIQKLTHLRYLNLSHNRMKVLPDEITVLVNLQVLILDSCGNLKQLPRDIVKLTDLEFLSLVGCSSLKGLPLGIGRLTHLRELPLFIVPATSYDSHGSVAARISELEHLDNLSGKLKIQHLELVKDEVEAKTASLFRKQHLRALTLKWSLPRRVFAGRDVGVLKALKPQKNLKELELDGYGGHSLRSWFSNSLQNLVVLKLFNLCRLKYIELDGYGGHSLPCLKHLWIRNCRRLVSWRSTTEIEMPQFPSLSHLRIEYCPNLVRLPQFSADIETVDLRKVDRKLLDQFVASLPPPSSPSRIKKLTICGIRGLRILPQGLLPHLASLEYLWILVCPNLMNLSPPATSRQQHLTSLQFSALPNLGVFYIWGLPNLRELYIWNLPGIKRLPEWLQHSSNLQTLSIRWCDGLTCLPKWLPKLTAVDTLRVDGCHLLSARLKSRTAEDWHKVAHIRNIEINDTKVQRDGNYMRVEEPADENQLQEQEASGGEEEEEEEEQQQQQQELFSEEEDVDDADNNDDCEEEEEEDDDDNDDEEEEGLSSCIPSPRMTLMTYKHKTHVVDSDRRIISDVDVDFYINDDVIHVVDSNHLKEKKKNNNNNNNNYSVREMMMMTFFIIMMRARKREDKNDEDEAKEELPFGTPSPRMLSS
;
A
#
# COMPACT_ATOMS: atom_id res chain seq x y z
N MET A 1 -34.82 -4.25 -8.09
CA MET A 1 -34.37 -3.50 -6.88
C MET A 1 -35.52 -3.09 -5.94
N ALA A 2 -36.68 -2.64 -6.43
CA ALA A 2 -37.78 -2.15 -5.61
C ALA A 2 -38.24 -3.15 -4.53
N PHE A 3 -38.20 -4.45 -4.83
CA PHE A 3 -38.52 -5.53 -3.88
C PHE A 3 -37.67 -5.48 -2.61
N ALA A 4 -36.36 -5.25 -2.73
CA ALA A 4 -35.44 -5.18 -1.59
C ALA A 4 -35.65 -3.91 -0.74
N VAL A 5 -36.06 -2.79 -1.36
CA VAL A 5 -36.42 -1.56 -0.64
C VAL A 5 -37.74 -1.78 0.13
N ALA A 6 -38.74 -2.40 -0.50
CA ALA A 6 -39.99 -2.79 0.16
C ALA A 6 -39.78 -3.78 1.33
N GLU A 7 -38.84 -4.71 1.20
CA GLU A 7 -38.39 -5.62 2.27
C GLU A 7 -37.81 -4.84 3.46
N ALA A 8 -36.84 -3.94 3.22
CA ALA A 8 -36.22 -3.13 4.26
C ALA A 8 -37.25 -2.26 5.00
N ILE A 9 -38.18 -1.64 4.27
CA ILE A 9 -39.31 -0.88 4.83
C ILE A 9 -40.17 -1.75 5.75
N LEU A 10 -40.55 -2.96 5.32
CA LEU A 10 -41.39 -3.86 6.13
C LEU A 10 -40.69 -4.33 7.42
N LYS A 11 -39.37 -4.45 7.41
CA LYS A 11 -38.57 -4.72 8.61
C LYS A 11 -38.56 -3.52 9.57
N LYS A 12 -38.29 -2.31 9.08
CA LYS A 12 -38.29 -1.06 9.88
C LYS A 12 -39.66 -0.73 10.48
N LEU A 13 -40.75 -1.01 9.77
CA LEU A 13 -42.12 -0.73 10.23
C LEU A 13 -42.56 -1.55 11.45
N ALA A 14 -41.95 -2.70 11.73
CA ALA A 14 -42.33 -3.56 12.85
C ALA A 14 -41.97 -2.95 14.24
N PRO A 15 -40.71 -2.56 14.54
CA PRO A 15 -40.37 -1.92 15.81
C PRO A 15 -41.02 -0.53 15.96
N LEU A 16 -41.03 0.29 14.91
CA LEU A 16 -41.59 1.65 14.98
C LEU A 16 -43.10 1.66 15.33
N ALA A 17 -43.86 0.66 14.85
CA ALA A 17 -45.28 0.49 15.23
C ALA A 17 -45.49 -0.02 16.67
N ALA A 18 -44.44 -0.55 17.32
CA ALA A 18 -44.44 -0.89 18.74
C ALA A 18 -44.05 0.30 19.60
N GLU A 19 -42.93 0.98 19.31
CA GLU A 19 -42.42 2.13 20.08
C GLU A 19 -43.41 3.30 20.12
N GLN A 20 -43.99 3.67 18.97
CA GLN A 20 -44.88 4.85 18.87
C GLN A 20 -46.27 4.61 19.47
N ALA A 21 -46.52 3.48 20.14
CA ALA A 21 -47.77 3.19 20.82
C ALA A 21 -48.10 4.16 21.97
N GLY A 22 -47.10 4.80 22.57
CA GLY A 22 -47.27 5.70 23.72
C GLY A 22 -47.51 7.18 23.39
N LEU A 23 -47.30 7.64 22.15
CA LEU A 23 -47.22 9.08 21.84
C LEU A 23 -48.32 9.64 20.92
N LEU A 24 -48.89 8.86 19.99
CA LEU A 24 -50.07 9.26 19.19
C LEU A 24 -50.71 8.02 18.53
N TRP A 25 -51.94 7.68 18.91
CA TRP A 25 -52.64 6.48 18.39
C TRP A 25 -52.84 6.50 16.86
N SER A 26 -52.92 7.69 16.27
CA SER A 26 -53.02 7.91 14.82
C SER A 26 -51.77 7.44 14.07
N LEU A 27 -50.56 7.77 14.55
CA LEU A 27 -49.30 7.36 13.93
C LEU A 27 -49.16 5.84 13.87
N LYS A 28 -49.53 5.14 14.96
CA LYS A 28 -49.55 3.67 14.98
C LYS A 28 -50.53 3.07 13.96
N SER A 29 -51.69 3.70 13.76
CA SER A 29 -52.64 3.30 12.70
C SER A 29 -52.05 3.48 11.30
N ASP A 30 -51.31 4.58 11.06
CA ASP A 30 -50.75 4.88 9.75
C ASP A 30 -49.51 4.02 9.42
N PHE A 31 -48.66 3.67 10.39
CA PHE A 31 -47.60 2.66 10.17
C PHE A 31 -48.17 1.27 9.85
N LEU A 32 -49.26 0.85 10.50
CA LEU A 32 -49.91 -0.44 10.20
C LEU A 32 -50.55 -0.46 8.81
N LYS A 33 -51.18 0.64 8.38
CA LYS A 33 -51.70 0.80 7.01
C LYS A 33 -50.58 0.79 5.98
N LEU A 34 -49.50 1.56 6.21
CA LEU A 34 -48.33 1.57 5.35
C LEU A 34 -47.71 0.17 5.23
N LYS A 35 -47.60 -0.59 6.33
CA LYS A 35 -47.15 -1.99 6.31
C LYS A 35 -48.05 -2.86 5.43
N SER A 36 -49.37 -2.76 5.58
CA SER A 36 -50.34 -3.50 4.75
C SER A 36 -50.20 -3.16 3.27
N THR A 37 -50.11 -1.87 2.92
CA THR A 37 -49.95 -1.41 1.53
C THR A 37 -48.62 -1.88 0.92
N VAL A 38 -47.49 -1.75 1.64
CA VAL A 38 -46.18 -2.21 1.14
C VAL A 38 -46.12 -3.74 1.05
N SER A 39 -46.75 -4.50 1.96
CA SER A 39 -46.88 -5.96 1.81
C SER A 39 -47.73 -6.35 0.58
N SER A 40 -48.83 -5.64 0.33
CA SER A 40 -49.68 -5.86 -0.85
C SER A 40 -48.92 -5.61 -2.15
N ILE A 41 -48.10 -4.56 -2.20
CA ILE A 41 -47.22 -4.23 -3.32
C ILE A 41 -46.08 -5.25 -3.48
N LYS A 42 -45.40 -5.63 -2.39
CA LYS A 42 -44.28 -6.60 -2.40
C LYS A 42 -44.67 -7.93 -3.04
N ALA A 43 -45.92 -8.37 -2.85
CA ALA A 43 -46.46 -9.62 -3.38
C ALA A 43 -46.52 -9.72 -4.93
N VAL A 44 -46.30 -8.63 -5.68
CA VAL A 44 -46.16 -8.66 -7.17
C VAL A 44 -44.92 -7.93 -7.68
N LEU A 45 -44.07 -7.40 -6.81
CA LEU A 45 -42.92 -6.60 -7.24
C LEU A 45 -41.89 -7.39 -8.07
N LEU A 46 -41.92 -8.71 -8.01
CA LEU A 46 -41.03 -9.59 -8.77
C LEU A 46 -41.57 -9.86 -10.18
N ASP A 47 -42.85 -10.25 -10.30
CA ASP A 47 -43.56 -10.35 -11.58
C ASP A 47 -43.53 -9.03 -12.36
N ALA A 48 -43.73 -7.90 -11.67
CA ALA A 48 -43.58 -6.58 -12.27
C ALA A 48 -42.14 -6.28 -12.71
N GLU A 49 -41.11 -6.59 -11.91
CA GLU A 49 -39.71 -6.38 -12.30
C GLU A 49 -39.29 -7.26 -13.50
N GLU A 50 -39.89 -8.45 -13.68
CA GLU A 50 -39.74 -9.24 -14.91
C GLU A 50 -40.43 -8.58 -16.12
N GLN A 51 -41.75 -8.35 -16.04
CA GLN A 51 -42.52 -7.80 -17.15
C GLN A 51 -42.07 -6.38 -17.58
N SER A 52 -41.33 -5.67 -16.73
CA SER A 52 -40.81 -4.32 -16.99
C SER A 52 -39.91 -4.21 -18.24
N GLY A 53 -39.24 -5.29 -18.64
CA GLY A 53 -38.40 -5.33 -19.84
C GLY A 53 -39.20 -5.33 -21.15
N LEU A 54 -40.46 -5.79 -21.09
CA LEU A 54 -41.35 -5.94 -22.25
C LEU A 54 -42.49 -4.91 -22.28
N ASN A 55 -42.81 -4.29 -21.14
CA ASN A 55 -43.95 -3.37 -21.03
C ASN A 55 -43.56 -2.01 -20.40
N HIS A 56 -43.51 -0.98 -21.25
CA HIS A 56 -43.20 0.39 -20.85
C HIS A 56 -44.13 0.96 -19.76
N LYS A 57 -45.41 0.56 -19.70
CA LYS A 57 -46.33 1.01 -18.65
C LYS A 57 -45.95 0.44 -17.27
N ILE A 58 -45.56 -0.85 -17.23
CA ILE A 58 -45.10 -1.51 -16.00
C ILE A 58 -43.76 -0.91 -15.55
N ARG A 59 -42.84 -0.63 -16.48
CA ARG A 59 -41.59 0.09 -16.18
C ARG A 59 -41.84 1.46 -15.55
N LEU A 60 -42.71 2.29 -16.14
CA LEU A 60 -43.06 3.61 -15.60
C LEU A 60 -43.75 3.52 -14.22
N TRP A 61 -44.62 2.53 -14.01
CA TRP A 61 -45.24 2.26 -12.72
C TRP A 61 -44.22 1.87 -11.65
N LEU A 62 -43.26 0.99 -11.98
CA LEU A 62 -42.15 0.62 -11.10
C LEU A 62 -41.25 1.79 -10.75
N ASP A 63 -40.84 2.60 -11.73
CA ASP A 63 -39.94 3.72 -11.48
C ASP A 63 -40.59 4.78 -10.57
N ASN A 64 -41.89 5.05 -10.74
CA ASN A 64 -42.67 5.86 -9.81
C ASN A 64 -42.77 5.23 -8.41
N LEU A 65 -42.99 3.91 -8.33
CA LEU A 65 -43.05 3.16 -7.08
C LEU A 65 -41.72 3.19 -6.33
N LYS A 66 -40.59 2.95 -7.00
CA LYS A 66 -39.24 3.06 -6.42
C LYS A 66 -39.03 4.39 -5.72
N GLN A 67 -39.38 5.50 -6.37
CA GLN A 67 -39.22 6.85 -5.82
C GLN A 67 -39.97 7.02 -4.49
N VAL A 68 -41.23 6.58 -4.43
CA VAL A 68 -42.04 6.67 -3.20
C VAL A 68 -41.58 5.68 -2.12
N LEU A 69 -41.04 4.51 -2.50
CA LEU A 69 -40.38 3.60 -1.56
C LEU A 69 -39.08 4.20 -1.00
N TYR A 70 -38.27 4.90 -1.81
CA TYR A 70 -37.07 5.59 -1.30
C TYR A 70 -37.43 6.71 -0.32
N ASP A 71 -38.43 7.54 -0.63
CA ASP A 71 -38.96 8.55 0.30
C ASP A 71 -39.50 7.93 1.60
N ALA A 72 -40.13 6.75 1.53
CA ALA A 72 -40.61 6.03 2.70
C ALA A 72 -39.45 5.47 3.55
N ASP A 73 -38.44 4.87 2.92
CA ASP A 73 -37.25 4.32 3.57
C ASP A 73 -36.40 5.42 4.25
N ASP A 74 -36.31 6.61 3.65
CA ASP A 74 -35.65 7.78 4.27
C ASP A 74 -36.48 8.34 5.44
N LEU A 75 -37.81 8.44 5.32
CA LEU A 75 -38.67 8.87 6.44
C LEU A 75 -38.65 7.88 7.62
N LEU A 76 -38.50 6.57 7.36
CA LEU A 76 -38.36 5.59 8.43
C LEU A 76 -36.98 5.67 9.11
N ASP A 77 -35.93 6.07 8.38
CA ASP A 77 -34.64 6.45 8.98
C ASP A 77 -34.76 7.76 9.78
N ASP A 78 -35.55 8.76 9.36
CA ASP A 78 -35.85 9.97 10.17
C ASP A 78 -36.45 9.60 11.53
N PHE A 79 -37.53 8.79 11.53
CA PHE A 79 -38.20 8.33 12.76
C PHE A 79 -37.26 7.53 13.68
N SER A 80 -36.44 6.64 13.10
CA SER A 80 -35.47 5.83 13.86
C SER A 80 -34.38 6.70 14.48
N THR A 81 -33.91 7.72 13.77
CA THR A 81 -32.88 8.65 14.23
C THR A 81 -33.39 9.53 15.38
N GLU A 82 -34.61 10.08 15.29
CA GLU A 82 -35.23 10.83 16.38
C GLU A 82 -35.53 9.93 17.61
N ALA A 83 -35.80 8.63 17.41
CA ALA A 83 -35.93 7.68 18.53
C ALA A 83 -34.62 7.49 19.29
N LEU A 84 -33.50 7.25 18.59
CA LEU A 84 -32.16 7.16 19.18
C LEU A 84 -31.77 8.46 19.90
N LEU A 85 -32.03 9.62 19.28
CA LEU A 85 -31.78 10.94 19.88
C LEU A 85 -32.64 11.19 21.12
N LYS A 86 -33.89 10.71 21.16
CA LYS A 86 -34.77 10.80 22.34
C LYS A 86 -34.28 9.94 23.49
N GLN A 87 -33.93 8.68 23.24
CA GLN A 87 -33.40 7.76 24.26
C GLN A 87 -32.16 8.38 24.93
N ARG A 88 -31.17 8.79 24.13
CA ARG A 88 -29.89 9.37 24.61
C ARG A 88 -30.02 10.75 25.29
N ARG A 89 -31.19 11.43 25.22
CA ARG A 89 -31.46 12.69 25.96
C ARG A 89 -32.00 12.47 27.38
N ASN A 90 -32.56 11.29 27.68
CA ASN A 90 -33.16 10.99 28.99
C ASN A 90 -32.15 10.55 30.05
N ASP A 91 -30.94 10.15 29.65
CA ASP A 91 -29.82 9.82 30.55
C ASP A 91 -29.09 11.08 31.11
N GLY A 92 -29.55 12.28 30.73
CA GLY A 92 -29.01 13.57 31.17
C GLY A 92 -29.76 14.17 32.37
N ASN A 93 -29.07 15.02 33.14
CA ASN A 93 -29.61 15.61 34.36
C ASN A 93 -30.82 16.54 34.07
N ARG A 94 -32.02 16.16 34.53
CA ARG A 94 -33.32 16.69 34.03
C ARG A 94 -33.43 18.21 33.98
N CYS A 95 -33.03 18.90 35.05
CA CYS A 95 -33.43 20.29 35.30
C CYS A 95 -32.87 21.33 34.32
N LEU A 96 -31.81 21.02 33.56
CA LEU A 96 -31.27 21.93 32.53
C LEU A 96 -31.91 21.76 31.15
N ASN A 97 -32.59 20.62 30.90
CA ASN A 97 -33.21 20.38 29.59
C ASN A 97 -34.51 21.17 29.40
N GLU A 98 -35.25 21.47 30.47
CA GLU A 98 -36.57 22.15 30.41
C GLU A 98 -36.47 23.58 29.84
N VAL A 99 -35.38 24.30 30.11
CA VAL A 99 -35.15 25.65 29.55
C VAL A 99 -34.61 25.58 28.12
N CYS A 100 -33.71 24.64 27.82
CA CYS A 100 -33.14 24.45 26.48
C CYS A 100 -34.16 23.92 25.44
N LEU A 101 -35.23 23.27 25.90
CA LEU A 101 -36.35 22.81 25.06
C LEU A 101 -37.10 23.94 24.34
N PHE A 102 -37.03 25.19 24.83
CA PHE A 102 -37.68 26.35 24.19
C PHE A 102 -36.81 27.09 23.18
N PHE A 103 -35.47 27.01 23.28
CA PHE A 103 -34.55 27.87 22.52
C PHE A 103 -33.76 27.18 21.41
N THR A 104 -33.86 25.85 21.29
CA THR A 104 -33.33 25.13 20.11
C THR A 104 -34.32 25.22 18.94
N ARG A 105 -33.83 25.58 17.74
CA ARG A 105 -34.66 25.85 16.54
C ARG A 105 -35.48 24.65 16.01
N SER A 106 -35.33 23.47 16.60
CA SER A 106 -36.03 22.23 16.21
C SER A 106 -37.11 21.87 17.23
N ASN A 107 -38.17 22.67 17.30
CA ASN A 107 -39.31 22.44 18.20
C ASN A 107 -39.85 21.01 18.00
N GLN A 108 -39.82 20.20 19.07
CA GLN A 108 -40.01 18.75 18.98
C GLN A 108 -41.43 18.34 18.54
N LEU A 109 -42.44 19.15 18.90
CA LEU A 109 -43.81 18.97 18.42
C LEU A 109 -43.92 19.24 16.92
N VAL A 110 -43.24 20.28 16.42
CA VAL A 110 -43.21 20.62 15.00
C VAL A 110 -42.50 19.52 14.19
N SER A 111 -41.37 19.01 14.68
CA SER A 111 -40.66 17.89 14.03
C SER A 111 -41.53 16.63 13.92
N GLY A 112 -42.20 16.24 15.01
CA GLY A 112 -43.14 15.11 15.01
C GLY A 112 -44.33 15.30 14.06
N LEU A 113 -44.90 16.50 14.01
CA LEU A 113 -45.99 16.84 13.09
C LEU A 113 -45.54 16.82 11.62
N VAL A 114 -44.35 17.37 11.30
CA VAL A 114 -43.80 17.35 9.94
C VAL A 114 -43.57 15.92 9.46
N MET A 115 -43.02 15.04 10.30
CA MET A 115 -42.87 13.62 9.98
C MET A 115 -44.23 12.91 9.81
N ALA A 116 -45.24 13.21 10.64
CA ALA A 116 -46.59 12.67 10.48
C ALA A 116 -47.26 13.12 9.17
N HIS A 117 -47.10 14.39 8.78
CA HIS A 117 -47.59 14.91 7.50
C HIS A 117 -46.88 14.26 6.30
N ARG A 118 -45.54 14.07 6.35
CA ARG A 118 -44.79 13.32 5.33
C ARG A 118 -45.26 11.87 5.24
N LEU A 119 -45.48 11.19 6.37
CA LEU A 119 -45.99 9.82 6.41
C LEU A 119 -47.36 9.69 5.72
N LYS A 120 -48.28 10.60 6.03
CA LYS A 120 -49.62 10.65 5.41
C LYS A 120 -49.54 10.90 3.90
N ALA A 121 -48.65 11.78 3.44
CA ALA A 121 -48.47 12.05 2.01
C ALA A 121 -47.88 10.85 1.25
N ILE A 122 -46.86 10.20 1.81
CA ILE A 122 -46.24 8.98 1.25
C ILE A 122 -47.26 7.84 1.19
N ARG A 123 -48.05 7.64 2.27
CA ARG A 123 -49.13 6.65 2.30
C ARG A 123 -50.13 6.90 1.18
N THR A 124 -50.62 8.14 1.00
CA THR A 124 -51.55 8.47 -0.09
C THR A 124 -50.98 8.17 -1.47
N LYS A 125 -49.72 8.51 -1.76
CA LYS A 125 -49.05 8.14 -3.03
C LYS A 125 -48.98 6.62 -3.23
N LEU A 126 -48.67 5.85 -2.19
CA LEU A 126 -48.65 4.37 -2.29
C LEU A 126 -50.05 3.77 -2.42
N ASP A 127 -51.05 4.35 -1.76
CA ASP A 127 -52.47 3.97 -1.88
C ASP A 127 -52.98 4.20 -3.32
N GLU A 128 -52.51 5.24 -4.01
CA GLU A 128 -52.78 5.52 -5.44
C GLU A 128 -52.04 4.53 -6.36
N ILE A 129 -50.72 4.38 -6.20
CA ILE A 129 -49.91 3.44 -6.99
C ILE A 129 -50.42 1.99 -6.88
N ASN A 130 -50.89 1.57 -5.70
CA ASN A 130 -51.46 0.23 -5.49
C ASN A 130 -52.90 0.07 -6.03
N LYS A 131 -53.65 1.15 -6.27
CA LYS A 131 -54.93 1.10 -7.00
C LYS A 131 -54.65 0.88 -8.49
N ASN A 132 -53.79 1.71 -9.09
CA ASN A 132 -53.47 1.68 -10.52
C ASN A 132 -52.85 0.34 -10.94
N ARG A 133 -52.19 -0.37 -10.01
CA ARG A 133 -51.71 -1.75 -10.20
C ARG A 133 -52.76 -2.71 -10.79
N ARG A 134 -54.05 -2.49 -10.50
CA ARG A 134 -55.17 -3.33 -10.98
C ARG A 134 -55.36 -3.32 -12.49
N GLU A 135 -54.74 -2.38 -13.21
CA GLU A 135 -54.80 -2.26 -14.67
C GLU A 135 -53.81 -3.19 -15.40
N PHE A 136 -52.90 -3.87 -14.68
CA PHE A 136 -51.77 -4.60 -15.28
C PHE A 136 -51.84 -6.14 -15.17
N ASN A 137 -52.90 -6.72 -14.61
CA ASN A 137 -53.10 -8.18 -14.48
C ASN A 137 -51.93 -8.98 -13.83
N LEU A 138 -51.12 -8.32 -12.98
CA LEU A 138 -49.95 -8.91 -12.31
C LEU A 138 -50.32 -10.03 -11.34
N GLU A 139 -49.64 -11.18 -11.44
CA GLU A 139 -49.87 -12.35 -10.59
C GLU A 139 -49.04 -12.31 -9.30
N SER A 140 -49.62 -12.83 -8.20
CA SER A 140 -48.91 -12.95 -6.93
C SER A 140 -47.97 -14.17 -6.92
N ARG A 141 -46.70 -13.97 -7.29
CA ARG A 141 -45.67 -15.02 -7.36
C ARG A 141 -44.41 -14.69 -6.55
N THR A 142 -43.73 -15.71 -6.05
CA THR A 142 -42.47 -15.64 -5.29
C THR A 142 -41.26 -15.95 -6.17
N GLN A 143 -40.62 -14.87 -6.68
CA GLN A 143 -39.42 -14.85 -7.56
C GLN A 143 -39.69 -15.49 -8.95
N ASP A 144 -39.26 -14.92 -10.08
CA ASP A 144 -37.91 -14.43 -10.46
C ASP A 144 -37.99 -13.26 -11.50
N PRO A 145 -36.95 -12.41 -11.75
CA PRO A 145 -37.11 -11.23 -12.65
C PRO A 145 -35.94 -10.79 -13.59
N ALA A 146 -36.24 -10.47 -14.87
CA ALA A 146 -35.35 -9.86 -15.91
C ALA A 146 -36.18 -9.00 -16.91
N ALA A 147 -35.81 -7.87 -17.55
CA ALA A 147 -34.56 -7.09 -17.78
C ALA A 147 -34.92 -5.59 -18.15
N ALA A 148 -34.19 -4.64 -18.78
CA ALA A 148 -32.82 -4.40 -19.34
C ALA A 148 -32.56 -2.87 -19.62
N ALA A 149 -31.29 -2.43 -19.75
CA ALA A 149 -30.70 -1.69 -20.92
C ALA A 149 -29.69 -0.51 -20.64
N ALA A 150 -28.45 -0.63 -21.18
CA ALA A 150 -27.54 0.39 -21.81
C ALA A 150 -27.13 1.72 -21.08
N ILE A 151 -25.91 2.35 -21.22
CA ILE A 151 -24.62 2.08 -21.93
C ILE A 151 -23.46 3.02 -21.42
N LYS A 152 -22.17 2.76 -21.80
CA LYS A 152 -20.90 3.57 -21.70
C LYS A 152 -20.05 3.54 -20.39
N ARG A 153 -18.70 3.48 -20.53
CA ARG A 153 -17.61 3.22 -19.51
C ARG A 153 -16.16 3.33 -20.09
N GLU A 154 -15.09 3.11 -19.28
CA GLU A 154 -13.64 2.92 -19.68
C GLU A 154 -12.86 1.79 -18.89
N ARG A 155 -11.75 1.18 -19.39
CA ARG A 155 -11.16 -0.17 -19.02
C ARG A 155 -9.62 -0.30 -18.76
N GLN A 156 -9.14 -1.34 -18.00
CA GLN A 156 -7.71 -1.85 -17.93
C GLN A 156 -7.55 -3.33 -17.37
N THR A 157 -6.65 -4.18 -17.90
CA THR A 157 -6.37 -5.62 -17.51
C THR A 157 -4.87 -5.99 -17.25
N ASP A 158 -4.54 -7.23 -16.83
CA ASP A 158 -3.16 -7.74 -16.57
C ASP A 158 -2.80 -9.12 -17.19
N SER A 159 -1.66 -9.74 -16.81
CA SER A 159 -0.97 -10.81 -17.53
C SER A 159 -0.94 -12.23 -16.90
N PHE A 160 -1.73 -12.54 -15.86
CA PHE A 160 -1.66 -13.84 -15.16
C PHE A 160 -2.66 -14.90 -15.67
N VAL A 161 -2.21 -16.15 -15.90
CA VAL A 161 -3.03 -17.24 -16.46
C VAL A 161 -4.10 -17.75 -15.47
N PRO A 162 -5.40 -17.80 -15.83
CA PRO A 162 -6.45 -18.36 -14.96
C PRO A 162 -6.39 -19.88 -14.82
N HIS A 163 -6.67 -20.40 -13.62
CA HIS A 163 -6.94 -21.83 -13.41
C HIS A 163 -8.24 -22.26 -14.10
N GLY A 164 -8.25 -23.45 -14.72
CA GLY A 164 -9.41 -23.99 -15.43
C GLY A 164 -9.56 -23.51 -16.88
N PHE A 165 -8.44 -23.24 -17.56
CA PHE A 165 -8.39 -23.02 -19.00
C PHE A 165 -8.66 -24.35 -19.75
N VAL A 166 -9.54 -24.33 -20.76
CA VAL A 166 -10.06 -25.52 -21.46
C VAL A 166 -10.23 -25.18 -22.94
N GLY A 167 -9.88 -26.11 -23.84
CA GLY A 167 -10.35 -26.12 -25.23
C GLY A 167 -9.78 -25.00 -26.11
N ARG A 168 -8.47 -24.78 -26.00
CA ARG A 168 -7.73 -23.67 -26.63
C ARG A 168 -6.31 -24.05 -27.06
N GLU A 169 -5.97 -25.33 -26.97
CA GLU A 169 -4.66 -25.90 -27.29
C GLU A 169 -4.34 -25.74 -28.78
N GLU A 170 -5.32 -25.85 -29.67
CA GLU A 170 -5.14 -25.60 -31.11
C GLU A 170 -4.94 -24.12 -31.44
N ASP A 171 -5.76 -23.23 -30.85
CA ASP A 171 -5.61 -21.77 -31.02
C ASP A 171 -4.24 -21.31 -30.54
N SER A 172 -3.80 -21.81 -29.36
CA SER A 172 -2.48 -21.54 -28.80
C SER A 172 -1.36 -22.02 -29.71
N LYS A 173 -1.34 -23.33 -30.08
CA LYS A 173 -0.32 -23.90 -30.99
C LYS A 173 -0.23 -23.14 -32.32
N LYS A 174 -1.37 -22.72 -32.87
CA LYS A 174 -1.43 -21.98 -34.14
C LYS A 174 -0.83 -20.58 -34.02
N ILE A 175 -1.10 -19.84 -32.94
CA ILE A 175 -0.51 -18.51 -32.73
C ILE A 175 0.98 -18.63 -32.35
N ILE A 176 1.37 -19.62 -31.54
CA ILE A 176 2.77 -19.95 -31.24
C ILE A 176 3.54 -20.28 -32.54
N GLY A 177 2.92 -20.97 -33.49
CA GLY A 177 3.46 -21.18 -34.84
C GLY A 177 3.75 -19.87 -35.58
N MET A 178 2.80 -18.92 -35.57
CA MET A 178 2.97 -17.58 -36.19
C MET A 178 4.04 -16.72 -35.50
N LEU A 179 4.21 -16.86 -34.18
CA LEU A 179 5.28 -16.20 -33.42
C LEU A 179 6.65 -16.81 -33.73
N SER A 180 6.70 -18.12 -33.95
CA SER A 180 7.92 -18.89 -34.24
C SER A 180 8.42 -18.69 -35.68
N SER A 181 7.52 -18.56 -36.66
CA SER A 181 7.89 -18.31 -38.06
C SER A 181 8.55 -16.94 -38.24
N THR A 182 9.75 -16.92 -38.84
CA THR A 182 10.43 -15.71 -39.30
C THR A 182 10.10 -15.45 -40.77
N ASN A 183 9.68 -14.23 -41.11
CA ASN A 183 9.45 -13.80 -42.49
C ASN A 183 10.43 -12.67 -42.84
N ASP A 184 11.39 -12.93 -43.72
CA ASP A 184 12.54 -12.05 -43.94
C ASP A 184 12.18 -10.69 -44.59
N GLU A 185 10.97 -10.57 -45.15
CA GLU A 185 10.46 -9.33 -45.75
C GLU A 185 10.01 -8.27 -44.71
N GLN A 186 9.72 -8.65 -43.46
CA GLN A 186 9.03 -7.78 -42.50
C GLN A 186 9.72 -7.74 -41.13
N LYS A 187 10.24 -6.55 -40.77
CA LYS A 187 10.99 -6.34 -39.51
C LYS A 187 10.16 -6.57 -38.26
N ILE A 188 8.86 -6.21 -38.27
CA ILE A 188 7.90 -6.45 -37.20
C ILE A 188 6.58 -6.94 -37.78
N GLU A 189 6.04 -8.03 -37.23
CA GLU A 189 4.72 -8.56 -37.57
C GLU A 189 3.72 -8.39 -36.42
N VAL A 190 2.47 -8.17 -36.76
CA VAL A 190 1.36 -7.93 -35.84
C VAL A 190 0.30 -8.99 -36.08
N ILE A 191 -0.10 -9.68 -35.01
CA ILE A 191 -1.02 -10.82 -35.00
C ILE A 191 -2.26 -10.44 -34.19
N PRO A 192 -3.36 -10.02 -34.84
CA PRO A 192 -4.59 -9.66 -34.12
C PRO A 192 -5.40 -10.89 -33.72
N ILE A 193 -5.75 -11.01 -32.44
CA ILE A 193 -6.71 -11.98 -31.90
C ILE A 193 -8.07 -11.29 -31.82
N LEU A 194 -8.95 -11.59 -32.76
CA LEU A 194 -10.27 -10.98 -32.88
C LEU A 194 -11.34 -11.88 -32.26
N GLY A 195 -12.13 -11.35 -31.32
CA GLY A 195 -13.24 -12.08 -30.71
C GLY A 195 -14.05 -11.26 -29.70
N MET A 196 -15.31 -11.66 -29.52
CA MET A 196 -16.28 -11.08 -28.57
C MET A 196 -15.72 -11.01 -27.13
N GLY A 197 -16.36 -10.20 -26.27
CA GLY A 197 -16.08 -10.22 -24.84
C GLY A 197 -16.30 -11.61 -24.23
N GLY A 198 -15.56 -11.97 -23.17
CA GLY A 198 -15.76 -13.22 -22.43
C GLY A 198 -15.34 -14.52 -23.13
N LEU A 199 -14.92 -14.49 -24.42
CA LEU A 199 -14.43 -15.66 -25.18
C LEU A 199 -13.09 -16.25 -24.68
N GLY A 200 -12.43 -15.59 -23.75
CA GLY A 200 -11.11 -15.97 -23.25
C GLY A 200 -9.92 -15.39 -24.05
N LYS A 201 -10.09 -14.27 -24.79
CA LYS A 201 -8.99 -13.62 -25.54
C LYS A 201 -7.76 -13.35 -24.66
N THR A 202 -7.97 -12.61 -23.57
CA THR A 202 -6.95 -12.27 -22.57
C THR A 202 -6.30 -13.53 -22.02
N ALA A 203 -7.09 -14.53 -21.61
CA ALA A 203 -6.58 -15.81 -21.10
C ALA A 203 -5.73 -16.58 -22.14
N LEU A 204 -6.14 -16.62 -23.41
CA LEU A 204 -5.36 -17.23 -24.49
C LEU A 204 -4.05 -16.47 -24.72
N ALA A 205 -4.09 -15.14 -24.76
CA ALA A 205 -2.90 -14.32 -24.88
C ALA A 205 -1.97 -14.46 -23.66
N GLN A 206 -2.50 -14.60 -22.44
CA GLN A 206 -1.74 -14.89 -21.22
C GLN A 206 -1.09 -16.28 -21.28
N CYS A 207 -1.79 -17.31 -21.76
CA CYS A 207 -1.22 -18.64 -21.98
C CYS A 207 -0.04 -18.59 -22.96
N ILE A 208 -0.24 -17.98 -24.14
CA ILE A 208 0.80 -17.80 -25.17
C ILE A 208 1.99 -16.98 -24.64
N TYR A 209 1.71 -15.90 -23.89
CA TYR A 209 2.74 -15.04 -23.31
C TYR A 209 3.61 -15.75 -22.27
N ASN A 210 3.05 -16.72 -21.53
CA ASN A 210 3.74 -17.46 -20.49
C ASN A 210 4.27 -18.83 -20.95
N ASP A 211 4.03 -19.23 -22.21
CA ASP A 211 4.52 -20.48 -22.80
C ASP A 211 6.06 -20.54 -22.85
N GLU A 212 6.65 -21.72 -22.64
CA GLU A 212 8.10 -21.92 -22.61
C GLU A 212 8.74 -21.70 -23.99
N THR A 213 8.09 -22.14 -25.07
CA THR A 213 8.60 -21.96 -26.43
C THR A 213 8.66 -20.47 -26.79
N VAL A 214 7.58 -19.73 -26.49
CA VAL A 214 7.53 -18.26 -26.66
C VAL A 214 8.58 -17.57 -25.77
N SER A 215 8.79 -18.06 -24.56
CA SER A 215 9.80 -17.53 -23.63
C SER A 215 11.25 -17.73 -24.10
N THR A 216 11.53 -18.73 -24.95
CA THR A 216 12.83 -18.87 -25.63
C THR A 216 12.94 -18.07 -26.94
N CYS A 217 11.82 -17.71 -27.55
CA CYS A 217 11.80 -16.99 -28.83
C CYS A 217 12.07 -15.48 -28.73
N PHE A 218 11.75 -14.85 -27.58
CA PHE A 218 11.78 -13.40 -27.41
C PHE A 218 12.64 -12.98 -26.22
N GLN A 219 13.54 -12.01 -26.43
CA GLN A 219 14.45 -11.48 -25.41
C GLN A 219 13.73 -10.57 -24.41
N LEU A 220 12.74 -9.82 -24.88
CA LEU A 220 11.82 -9.04 -24.04
C LEU A 220 10.39 -9.51 -24.28
N LYS A 221 9.61 -9.61 -23.20
CA LYS A 221 8.16 -9.79 -23.24
C LYS A 221 7.53 -8.61 -22.47
N ILE A 222 6.54 -7.96 -23.09
CA ILE A 222 5.90 -6.74 -22.60
C ILE A 222 4.39 -6.97 -22.64
N TRP A 223 3.68 -6.72 -21.54
CA TRP A 223 2.22 -6.84 -21.47
C TRP A 223 1.58 -5.51 -21.11
N ILE A 224 0.61 -5.08 -21.92
CA ILE A 224 -0.12 -3.83 -21.73
C ILE A 224 -1.59 -4.06 -22.02
N CYS A 225 -2.46 -3.75 -21.06
CA CYS A 225 -3.84 -3.45 -21.41
C CYS A 225 -3.97 -2.00 -21.91
N VAL A 226 -4.66 -1.87 -23.03
CA VAL A 226 -4.95 -0.62 -23.70
C VAL A 226 -6.31 -0.12 -23.23
N SER A 227 -6.30 0.99 -22.50
CA SER A 227 -7.51 1.73 -22.13
C SER A 227 -8.20 2.32 -23.35
N ASP A 228 -9.48 2.67 -23.23
CA ASP A 228 -10.34 3.17 -24.30
C ASP A 228 -9.72 4.34 -25.10
N ASN A 229 -8.90 5.18 -24.47
CA ASN A 229 -8.08 6.17 -25.17
C ASN A 229 -6.71 5.60 -25.56
N PHE A 230 -6.47 5.42 -26.86
CA PHE A 230 -5.20 4.91 -27.42
C PHE A 230 -4.16 6.03 -27.50
N ASP A 231 -3.55 6.39 -26.37
CA ASP A 231 -2.55 7.46 -26.28
C ASP A 231 -1.11 6.94 -26.39
N GLN A 232 -0.27 7.59 -27.22
CA GLN A 232 1.10 7.11 -27.46
C GLN A 232 2.01 7.25 -26.22
N ALA A 233 1.92 8.34 -25.46
CA ALA A 233 2.76 8.56 -24.28
C ALA A 233 2.42 7.56 -23.16
N LEU A 234 1.13 7.33 -22.93
CA LEU A 234 0.60 6.34 -22.02
C LEU A 234 1.09 4.92 -22.36
N LEU A 235 1.05 4.54 -23.64
CA LEU A 235 1.53 3.23 -24.09
C LEU A 235 3.05 3.10 -23.94
N VAL A 236 3.84 4.08 -24.38
CA VAL A 236 5.30 4.08 -24.25
C VAL A 236 5.73 4.04 -22.77
N ARG A 237 5.06 4.80 -21.89
CA ARG A 237 5.30 4.75 -20.44
C ARG A 237 4.92 3.39 -19.86
N LYS A 238 3.76 2.82 -20.21
CA LYS A 238 3.38 1.45 -19.79
C LYS A 238 4.37 0.38 -20.29
N MET A 239 4.97 0.53 -21.48
CA MET A 239 6.05 -0.35 -21.95
C MET A 239 7.26 -0.26 -21.00
N LEU A 240 7.71 0.95 -20.66
CA LEU A 240 8.81 1.17 -19.73
C LEU A 240 8.52 0.67 -18.31
N GLU A 241 7.34 0.92 -17.77
CA GLU A 241 6.90 0.43 -16.45
C GLU A 241 6.86 -1.11 -16.43
N SER A 242 6.38 -1.73 -17.52
CA SER A 242 6.38 -3.19 -17.71
C SER A 242 7.79 -3.78 -17.83
N ILE A 243 8.76 -3.09 -18.46
CA ILE A 243 10.14 -3.57 -18.60
C ILE A 243 10.92 -3.39 -17.31
N THR A 244 10.95 -2.16 -16.78
CA THR A 244 11.81 -1.76 -15.65
C THR A 244 11.31 -2.23 -14.28
N LYS A 245 10.03 -2.63 -14.19
CA LYS A 245 9.31 -2.96 -12.94
C LYS A 245 9.33 -1.83 -11.90
N ARG A 246 9.44 -0.59 -12.36
CA ARG A 246 9.38 0.65 -11.56
C ARG A 246 8.29 1.55 -12.13
N LYS A 247 7.69 2.39 -11.29
CA LYS A 247 6.88 3.52 -11.79
C LYS A 247 7.81 4.51 -12.49
N VAL A 248 7.38 5.01 -13.64
CA VAL A 248 8.11 6.01 -14.44
C VAL A 248 7.42 7.36 -14.26
N GLU A 249 8.21 8.40 -14.02
CA GLU A 249 7.69 9.77 -13.90
C GLU A 249 7.15 10.25 -15.26
N ASP A 250 6.20 11.20 -15.25
CA ASP A 250 5.70 11.77 -16.51
C ASP A 250 6.73 12.74 -17.10
N LEU A 251 7.58 12.15 -17.93
CA LEU A 251 8.52 12.80 -18.82
C LEU A 251 7.83 13.09 -20.17
N ASP A 252 8.42 13.97 -20.97
CA ASP A 252 7.94 14.27 -22.32
C ASP A 252 7.95 13.00 -23.22
N LEU A 253 7.06 12.98 -24.22
CA LEU A 253 6.90 11.84 -25.14
C LEU A 253 8.21 11.46 -25.87
N ASP A 254 9.05 12.43 -26.25
CA ASP A 254 10.30 12.12 -26.94
C ASP A 254 11.42 11.71 -25.97
N ILE A 255 11.35 12.14 -24.71
CA ILE A 255 12.16 11.57 -23.61
C ILE A 255 11.74 10.12 -23.35
N LEU A 256 10.43 9.85 -23.23
CA LEU A 256 9.86 8.51 -23.05
C LEU A 256 10.18 7.58 -24.23
N LYS A 257 10.11 8.06 -25.48
CA LYS A 257 10.58 7.30 -26.66
C LYS A 257 12.09 7.09 -26.61
N GLY A 258 12.87 8.07 -26.16
CA GLY A 258 14.31 7.93 -25.93
C GLY A 258 14.62 6.83 -24.91
N GLU A 259 13.92 6.83 -23.78
CA GLU A 259 14.01 5.80 -22.73
C GLU A 259 13.54 4.43 -23.22
N LEU A 260 12.45 4.34 -23.99
CA LEU A 260 11.99 3.06 -24.52
C LEU A 260 12.98 2.51 -25.56
N LYS A 261 13.52 3.38 -26.43
CA LYS A 261 14.60 3.06 -27.38
C LYS A 261 15.88 2.59 -26.67
N LYS A 262 16.18 3.13 -25.48
CA LYS A 262 17.26 2.68 -24.61
C LYS A 262 17.07 1.24 -24.09
N GLU A 263 15.83 0.72 -24.05
CA GLU A 263 15.54 -0.61 -23.48
C GLU A 263 15.14 -1.68 -24.52
N ILE A 264 14.35 -1.35 -25.54
CA ILE A 264 13.92 -2.30 -26.60
C ILE A 264 14.81 -2.27 -27.86
N GLY A 265 15.77 -1.35 -27.94
CA GLY A 265 16.68 -1.20 -29.08
C GLY A 265 17.38 -2.52 -29.45
N ASN A 266 17.40 -2.87 -30.73
CA ASN A 266 18.07 -4.06 -31.29
C ASN A 266 17.71 -5.42 -30.65
N LYS A 267 16.65 -5.50 -29.83
CA LYS A 267 16.21 -6.74 -29.17
C LYS A 267 14.95 -7.29 -29.84
N ARG A 268 14.85 -8.63 -29.90
CA ARG A 268 13.66 -9.32 -30.43
C ARG A 268 12.59 -9.34 -29.34
N PHE A 269 11.58 -8.49 -29.44
CA PHE A 269 10.53 -8.35 -28.41
C PHE A 269 9.19 -8.97 -28.83
N LEU A 270 8.43 -9.38 -27.82
CA LEU A 270 7.00 -9.66 -27.89
C LEU A 270 6.24 -8.58 -27.10
N LEU A 271 5.39 -7.81 -27.78
CA LEU A 271 4.47 -6.86 -27.15
C LEU A 271 3.05 -7.41 -27.21
N VAL A 272 2.33 -7.45 -26.10
CA VAL A 272 0.89 -7.73 -26.07
C VAL A 272 0.14 -6.44 -25.76
N LEU A 273 -0.78 -6.07 -26.65
CA LEU A 273 -1.77 -5.02 -26.47
C LEU A 273 -3.15 -5.69 -26.27
N ASP A 274 -3.64 -5.75 -25.03
CA ASP A 274 -4.90 -6.42 -24.68
C ASP A 274 -6.11 -5.48 -24.74
N ASP A 275 -7.18 -5.99 -25.37
CA ASP A 275 -8.50 -5.40 -25.63
C ASP A 275 -8.49 -3.97 -26.21
N VAL A 276 -7.90 -3.80 -27.41
CA VAL A 276 -7.79 -2.51 -28.13
C VAL A 276 -9.12 -2.08 -28.77
N TRP A 277 -9.46 -0.79 -28.65
CA TRP A 277 -10.72 -0.16 -29.12
C TRP A 277 -10.50 0.85 -30.28
N ASN A 278 -11.58 1.40 -30.83
CA ASN A 278 -11.59 2.34 -31.96
C ASN A 278 -11.96 3.78 -31.57
N HIS A 279 -11.40 4.29 -30.46
CA HIS A 279 -11.72 5.62 -29.93
C HIS A 279 -10.49 6.53 -29.91
N GLY A 280 -10.71 7.85 -30.00
CA GLY A 280 -9.65 8.85 -30.22
C GLY A 280 -9.01 8.71 -31.62
N ASP A 281 -7.88 9.39 -31.84
CA ASP A 281 -7.03 9.13 -33.02
C ASP A 281 -6.12 7.92 -32.79
N TYR A 282 -6.75 6.76 -32.60
CA TYR A 282 -6.04 5.49 -32.43
C TYR A 282 -5.22 5.11 -33.67
N LYS A 283 -5.51 5.69 -34.85
CA LYS A 283 -4.79 5.43 -36.10
C LYS A 283 -3.48 6.19 -36.14
N GLY A 284 -3.51 7.52 -35.99
CA GLY A 284 -2.30 8.34 -35.94
C GLY A 284 -1.36 7.92 -34.80
N ASN A 285 -1.91 7.60 -33.62
CA ASN A 285 -1.12 7.11 -32.50
C ASN A 285 -0.57 5.68 -32.71
N TRP A 286 -1.30 4.80 -33.41
CA TRP A 286 -0.79 3.47 -33.79
C TRP A 286 0.28 3.56 -34.88
N ASP A 287 0.05 4.31 -35.96
CA ASP A 287 1.01 4.50 -37.05
C ASP A 287 2.31 5.15 -36.52
N SER A 288 2.20 6.11 -35.59
CA SER A 288 3.34 6.71 -34.89
C SER A 288 4.08 5.71 -33.98
N LEU A 289 3.35 4.89 -33.20
CA LEU A 289 3.95 3.86 -32.33
C LEU A 289 4.61 2.74 -33.15
N MET A 290 3.98 2.30 -34.23
CA MET A 290 4.48 1.28 -35.14
C MET A 290 5.69 1.80 -35.93
N SER A 291 5.68 3.05 -36.40
CA SER A 291 6.84 3.73 -36.99
C SER A 291 8.03 3.75 -36.04
N PHE A 292 7.82 4.18 -34.78
CA PHE A 292 8.85 4.13 -33.74
C PHE A 292 9.37 2.71 -33.50
N CYS A 293 8.48 1.73 -33.31
CA CYS A 293 8.85 0.32 -33.12
C CYS A 293 9.65 -0.23 -34.31
N LEU A 294 9.23 0.06 -35.55
CA LEU A 294 9.94 -0.34 -36.78
C LEU A 294 11.32 0.29 -36.90
N GLN A 295 11.56 1.47 -36.34
CA GLN A 295 12.92 2.03 -36.24
C GLN A 295 13.77 1.23 -35.25
N VAL A 296 13.27 0.95 -34.03
CA VAL A 296 14.11 0.52 -32.90
C VAL A 296 14.19 -1.00 -32.65
N GLY A 297 13.17 -1.79 -32.99
CA GLY A 297 13.12 -3.22 -32.68
C GLY A 297 14.06 -4.08 -33.55
N ALA A 298 14.35 -5.31 -33.13
CA ALA A 298 15.03 -6.28 -33.98
C ALA A 298 14.07 -6.92 -35.01
N ILE A 299 14.64 -7.44 -36.10
CA ILE A 299 13.92 -8.27 -37.09
C ILE A 299 13.27 -9.48 -36.38
N GLY A 300 12.03 -9.80 -36.78
CA GLY A 300 11.26 -10.90 -36.21
C GLY A 300 10.64 -10.61 -34.85
N SER A 301 10.68 -9.37 -34.36
CA SER A 301 9.85 -8.94 -33.21
C SER A 301 8.37 -9.04 -33.57
N LYS A 302 7.51 -9.36 -32.60
CA LYS A 302 6.07 -9.60 -32.84
C LYS A 302 5.22 -8.77 -31.90
N ILE A 303 4.03 -8.38 -32.36
CA ILE A 303 3.00 -7.73 -31.55
C ILE A 303 1.72 -8.57 -31.59
N ILE A 304 1.18 -8.94 -30.42
CA ILE A 304 -0.16 -9.53 -30.31
C ILE A 304 -1.14 -8.41 -29.96
N VAL A 305 -2.25 -8.33 -30.67
CA VAL A 305 -3.30 -7.33 -30.43
C VAL A 305 -4.61 -8.07 -30.18
N THR A 306 -5.13 -8.07 -28.94
CA THR A 306 -6.47 -8.62 -28.70
C THR A 306 -7.51 -7.52 -28.88
N THR A 307 -8.63 -7.81 -29.57
CA THR A 307 -9.72 -6.83 -29.76
C THR A 307 -11.06 -7.51 -30.02
N ARG A 308 -12.14 -6.77 -29.81
CA ARG A 308 -13.52 -7.14 -30.17
C ARG A 308 -13.92 -6.66 -31.58
N LEU A 309 -13.17 -5.71 -32.14
CA LEU A 309 -13.57 -4.93 -33.30
C LEU A 309 -12.83 -5.37 -34.57
N ALA A 310 -13.58 -5.74 -35.61
CA ALA A 310 -13.00 -6.20 -36.87
C ALA A 310 -12.15 -5.11 -37.55
N ASP A 311 -12.55 -3.85 -37.48
CA ASP A 311 -11.84 -2.74 -38.11
C ASP A 311 -10.51 -2.42 -37.43
N VAL A 312 -10.46 -2.56 -36.09
CA VAL A 312 -9.20 -2.48 -35.32
C VAL A 312 -8.30 -3.64 -35.71
N ALA A 313 -8.81 -4.87 -35.69
CA ALA A 313 -8.02 -6.05 -36.07
C ALA A 313 -7.47 -5.94 -37.50
N ASN A 314 -8.28 -5.50 -38.47
CA ASN A 314 -7.87 -5.34 -39.86
C ASN A 314 -6.86 -4.20 -40.07
N HIS A 315 -6.94 -3.11 -39.31
CA HIS A 315 -6.02 -1.97 -39.40
C HIS A 315 -4.66 -2.26 -38.74
N PHE A 316 -4.65 -2.99 -37.61
CA PHE A 316 -3.42 -3.36 -36.90
C PHE A 316 -2.70 -4.54 -37.56
N SER A 317 -3.39 -5.42 -38.30
CA SER A 317 -2.80 -6.61 -38.95
C SER A 317 -1.71 -6.24 -39.96
N THR A 318 -0.54 -6.85 -39.88
CA THR A 318 0.50 -6.63 -40.91
C THR A 318 0.06 -7.18 -42.26
N LYS A 319 0.37 -6.46 -43.34
CA LYS A 319 -0.03 -6.78 -44.72
C LYS A 319 0.37 -8.21 -45.10
N GLY A 320 -0.63 -9.08 -45.25
CA GLY A 320 -0.50 -10.52 -45.54
C GLY A 320 -1.05 -11.40 -44.43
N ILE A 321 -0.93 -10.97 -43.18
CA ILE A 321 -1.49 -11.67 -42.00
C ILE A 321 -2.99 -11.38 -41.91
N LYS A 322 -3.79 -12.43 -41.65
CA LYS A 322 -5.22 -12.32 -41.38
C LYS A 322 -5.46 -12.42 -39.87
N PRO A 323 -6.31 -11.56 -39.26
CA PRO A 323 -6.70 -11.69 -37.86
C PRO A 323 -7.13 -13.11 -37.49
N HIS A 324 -6.56 -13.65 -36.43
CA HIS A 324 -6.98 -14.92 -35.86
C HIS A 324 -8.33 -14.71 -35.16
N LYS A 325 -9.41 -15.14 -35.82
CA LYS A 325 -10.77 -15.08 -35.28
C LYS A 325 -10.98 -16.20 -34.27
N LEU A 326 -10.93 -15.84 -32.98
CA LEU A 326 -11.21 -16.76 -31.88
C LEU A 326 -12.70 -17.10 -31.88
N LYS A 327 -13.02 -18.40 -31.88
CA LYS A 327 -14.40 -18.91 -31.87
C LYS A 327 -14.89 -19.15 -30.44
N GLY A 328 -16.18 -19.45 -30.28
CA GLY A 328 -16.64 -20.17 -29.09
C GLY A 328 -15.89 -21.49 -28.92
N LEU A 329 -15.92 -22.05 -27.71
CA LEU A 329 -15.58 -23.45 -27.46
C LEU A 329 -16.49 -24.37 -28.29
N SER A 330 -16.01 -25.56 -28.66
CA SER A 330 -16.86 -26.61 -29.23
C SER A 330 -17.94 -27.07 -28.25
N GLU A 331 -18.96 -27.78 -28.72
CA GLU A 331 -20.04 -28.27 -27.85
C GLU A 331 -19.50 -29.23 -26.76
N SER A 332 -18.48 -30.02 -27.07
CA SER A 332 -17.79 -30.92 -26.12
C SER A 332 -16.95 -30.18 -25.09
N GLU A 333 -16.18 -29.15 -25.47
CA GLU A 333 -15.39 -28.34 -24.53
C GLU A 333 -16.30 -27.46 -23.65
N SER A 334 -17.38 -26.96 -24.25
CA SER A 334 -18.43 -26.22 -23.55
C SER A 334 -19.17 -27.09 -22.54
N TRP A 335 -19.48 -28.35 -22.91
CA TRP A 335 -20.06 -29.31 -21.99
C TRP A 335 -19.10 -29.64 -20.85
N PHE A 336 -17.84 -29.97 -21.14
CA PHE A 336 -16.85 -30.26 -20.11
C PHE A 336 -16.67 -29.10 -19.11
N LEU A 337 -16.56 -27.86 -19.60
CA LEU A 337 -16.48 -26.66 -18.75
C LEU A 337 -17.78 -26.43 -17.93
N PHE A 338 -18.95 -26.74 -18.49
CA PHE A 338 -20.23 -26.68 -17.78
C PHE A 338 -20.31 -27.76 -16.69
N GLU A 339 -19.98 -29.00 -17.03
CA GLU A 339 -20.10 -30.20 -16.19
C GLU A 339 -19.22 -30.13 -14.93
N GLN A 340 -17.96 -29.69 -15.09
CA GLN A 340 -17.03 -29.44 -13.98
C GLN A 340 -17.54 -28.42 -12.95
N ILE A 341 -18.49 -27.54 -13.32
CA ILE A 341 -19.00 -26.46 -12.47
C ILE A 341 -20.42 -26.76 -11.98
N ALA A 342 -21.31 -27.23 -12.86
CA ALA A 342 -22.70 -27.56 -12.55
C ALA A 342 -22.79 -28.79 -11.63
N PHE A 343 -21.98 -29.81 -11.89
CA PHE A 343 -22.00 -31.10 -11.19
C PHE A 343 -20.74 -31.36 -10.34
N LYS A 344 -19.80 -30.39 -10.28
CA LYS A 344 -18.54 -30.47 -9.49
C LYS A 344 -17.63 -31.67 -9.80
N GLY A 345 -17.83 -32.34 -10.94
CA GLY A 345 -17.12 -33.56 -11.34
C GLY A 345 -17.80 -34.88 -10.97
N GLU A 346 -18.95 -34.87 -10.28
CA GLU A 346 -19.73 -36.06 -9.93
C GLU A 346 -21.08 -36.06 -10.65
N VAL A 347 -21.26 -36.96 -11.64
CA VAL A 347 -22.47 -36.99 -12.49
C VAL A 347 -23.62 -37.75 -11.80
N GLU A 348 -24.01 -37.31 -10.59
CA GLU A 348 -25.18 -37.82 -9.87
C GLU A 348 -26.48 -37.03 -10.19
N GLY A 349 -26.46 -36.19 -11.23
CA GLY A 349 -27.65 -35.63 -11.85
C GLY A 349 -28.18 -36.54 -12.96
N GLY A 350 -29.27 -37.28 -12.71
CA GLY A 350 -29.86 -38.20 -13.68
C GLY A 350 -30.27 -37.54 -15.01
N GLU A 351 -30.32 -38.34 -16.10
CA GLU A 351 -30.32 -37.94 -17.51
C GLU A 351 -31.01 -36.60 -17.86
N ARG A 352 -32.23 -36.36 -17.37
CA ARG A 352 -32.99 -35.12 -17.63
C ARG A 352 -32.25 -33.84 -17.21
N PHE A 353 -31.42 -33.87 -16.15
CA PHE A 353 -30.55 -32.74 -15.77
C PHE A 353 -29.41 -32.52 -16.78
N VAL A 354 -28.85 -33.61 -17.31
CA VAL A 354 -27.81 -33.57 -18.35
C VAL A 354 -28.39 -33.02 -19.66
N ASP A 355 -29.60 -33.43 -20.04
CA ASP A 355 -30.25 -32.96 -21.26
C ASP A 355 -30.61 -31.46 -21.20
N ILE A 356 -31.27 -31.01 -20.13
CA ILE A 356 -31.57 -29.59 -19.94
C ILE A 356 -30.29 -28.77 -19.76
N GLY A 357 -29.27 -29.34 -19.11
CA GLY A 357 -27.93 -28.75 -19.04
C GLY A 357 -27.35 -28.50 -20.43
N LYS A 358 -27.44 -29.48 -21.34
CA LYS A 358 -26.99 -29.31 -22.75
C LYS A 358 -27.85 -28.29 -23.50
N GLU A 359 -29.16 -28.24 -23.26
CA GLU A 359 -30.05 -27.23 -23.86
C GLU A 359 -29.71 -25.80 -23.41
N VAL A 360 -29.41 -25.60 -22.12
CA VAL A 360 -29.01 -24.29 -21.58
C VAL A 360 -27.57 -23.94 -21.98
N MET A 361 -26.65 -24.92 -21.98
CA MET A 361 -25.27 -24.72 -22.45
C MET A 361 -25.22 -24.29 -23.92
N ARG A 362 -26.05 -24.88 -24.80
CA ARG A 362 -26.20 -24.45 -26.20
C ARG A 362 -26.58 -22.96 -26.34
N LYS A 363 -27.34 -22.38 -25.40
CA LYS A 363 -27.63 -20.93 -25.37
C LYS A 363 -26.43 -20.05 -25.02
N CYS A 364 -25.36 -20.61 -24.44
CA CYS A 364 -24.15 -19.87 -24.09
C CYS A 364 -23.19 -19.67 -25.28
N VAL A 365 -23.51 -20.22 -26.46
CA VAL A 365 -22.77 -20.04 -27.74
C VAL A 365 -21.25 -20.30 -27.62
N GLY A 366 -20.86 -21.24 -26.77
CA GLY A 366 -19.45 -21.58 -26.52
C GLY A 366 -18.63 -20.49 -25.80
N VAL A 367 -19.27 -19.51 -25.15
CA VAL A 367 -18.57 -18.40 -24.46
C VAL A 367 -18.17 -18.81 -23.05
N PRO A 368 -16.88 -18.99 -22.71
CA PRO A 368 -16.44 -19.56 -21.43
C PRO A 368 -16.98 -18.82 -20.21
N LEU A 369 -16.98 -17.48 -20.21
CA LEU A 369 -17.52 -16.73 -19.07
C LEU A 369 -19.01 -17.01 -18.85
N ALA A 370 -19.81 -16.97 -19.92
CA ALA A 370 -21.25 -17.22 -19.84
C ALA A 370 -21.55 -18.65 -19.34
N ILE A 371 -20.81 -19.64 -19.83
CA ILE A 371 -20.88 -21.03 -19.37
C ILE A 371 -20.59 -21.11 -17.87
N ARG A 372 -19.50 -20.52 -17.39
CA ARG A 372 -19.10 -20.58 -15.96
C ARG A 372 -20.14 -19.96 -15.03
N VAL A 373 -20.68 -18.79 -15.38
CA VAL A 373 -21.65 -18.07 -14.52
C VAL A 373 -23.04 -18.76 -14.54
N ILE A 374 -23.50 -19.32 -15.67
CA ILE A 374 -24.75 -20.09 -15.71
C ILE A 374 -24.61 -21.48 -15.07
N ALA A 375 -23.52 -22.21 -15.32
CA ALA A 375 -23.26 -23.49 -14.68
C ALA A 375 -23.21 -23.35 -13.15
N SER A 376 -22.57 -22.28 -12.63
CA SER A 376 -22.55 -22.00 -11.19
C SER A 376 -23.96 -21.65 -10.66
N ALA A 377 -24.74 -20.85 -11.39
CA ALA A 377 -26.12 -20.57 -11.00
C ALA A 377 -26.97 -21.86 -10.90
N LEU A 378 -26.87 -22.75 -11.89
CA LEU A 378 -27.57 -24.04 -11.93
C LEU A 378 -27.06 -25.03 -10.87
N SER A 379 -25.78 -25.02 -10.51
CA SER A 379 -25.23 -25.83 -9.41
C SER A 379 -25.88 -25.54 -8.04
N SER A 380 -26.56 -24.39 -7.91
CA SER A 380 -27.32 -24.01 -6.71
C SER A 380 -28.80 -24.42 -6.73
N LYS A 381 -29.26 -25.10 -7.78
CA LYS A 381 -30.66 -25.51 -8.01
C LYS A 381 -30.80 -27.03 -8.03
N SER A 382 -31.39 -27.61 -6.98
CA SER A 382 -31.56 -29.07 -6.82
C SER A 382 -32.83 -29.65 -7.45
N ASN A 383 -33.68 -28.84 -8.07
CA ASN A 383 -34.95 -29.26 -8.66
C ASN A 383 -34.92 -29.06 -10.19
N ILE A 384 -35.42 -30.05 -10.93
CA ILE A 384 -35.48 -30.01 -12.39
C ILE A 384 -36.34 -28.84 -12.91
N VAL A 385 -37.38 -28.45 -12.16
CA VAL A 385 -38.28 -27.35 -12.55
C VAL A 385 -37.55 -25.99 -12.59
N ASP A 386 -36.55 -25.77 -11.74
CA ASP A 386 -35.72 -24.57 -11.79
C ASP A 386 -34.83 -24.53 -13.05
N TRP A 387 -34.35 -25.69 -13.50
CA TRP A 387 -33.56 -25.82 -14.72
C TRP A 387 -34.45 -25.62 -15.96
N GLU A 388 -35.66 -26.18 -15.97
CA GLU A 388 -36.66 -25.96 -17.03
C GLU A 388 -37.06 -24.48 -17.11
N ALA A 389 -37.28 -23.79 -15.98
CA ALA A 389 -37.56 -22.35 -15.97
C ALA A 389 -36.42 -21.50 -16.58
N ILE A 390 -35.15 -21.86 -16.36
CA ILE A 390 -34.00 -21.18 -16.96
C ILE A 390 -33.86 -21.50 -18.46
N ARG A 391 -34.24 -22.72 -18.87
CA ARG A 391 -34.33 -23.10 -20.30
C ARG A 391 -35.47 -22.36 -21.00
N ASP A 392 -36.62 -22.15 -20.37
CA ASP A 392 -37.81 -21.68 -21.08
C ASP A 392 -37.95 -20.15 -21.15
N LYS A 393 -37.05 -19.38 -20.51
CA LYS A 393 -36.86 -17.95 -20.79
C LYS A 393 -36.30 -17.77 -22.21
N GLN A 394 -37.18 -17.41 -23.16
CA GLN A 394 -36.90 -17.45 -24.60
C GLN A 394 -36.68 -16.07 -25.25
N ALA A 395 -37.32 -15.01 -24.76
CA ALA A 395 -37.37 -13.67 -25.39
C ALA A 395 -36.09 -12.81 -25.25
N MET A 396 -34.92 -13.41 -25.04
CA MET A 396 -33.67 -12.73 -24.61
C MET A 396 -32.48 -12.91 -25.57
N PHE A 397 -32.67 -13.59 -26.72
CA PHE A 397 -31.58 -14.06 -27.58
C PHE A 397 -31.54 -13.43 -28.99
N ASP A 398 -32.48 -12.54 -29.32
CA ASP A 398 -32.51 -11.82 -30.59
C ASP A 398 -31.56 -10.62 -30.60
N GLY A 399 -30.53 -10.68 -31.46
CA GLY A 399 -29.55 -9.61 -31.63
C GLY A 399 -28.19 -10.10 -32.10
N ASP A 400 -27.20 -9.20 -32.01
CA ASP A 400 -25.78 -9.55 -32.11
C ASP A 400 -25.32 -10.43 -30.92
N ASP A 401 -24.13 -11.02 -31.05
CA ASP A 401 -23.65 -11.98 -30.07
C ASP A 401 -23.16 -11.33 -28.76
N GLU A 402 -22.81 -10.04 -28.74
CA GLU A 402 -22.48 -9.34 -27.48
C GLU A 402 -23.75 -9.05 -26.66
N ARG A 403 -24.88 -8.75 -27.31
CA ARG A 403 -26.19 -8.70 -26.65
C ARG A 403 -26.60 -10.05 -26.06
N LYS A 404 -26.38 -11.15 -26.80
CA LYS A 404 -26.63 -12.51 -26.28
C LYS A 404 -25.77 -12.78 -25.04
N ILE A 405 -24.47 -12.48 -25.09
CA ILE A 405 -23.56 -12.64 -23.94
C ILE A 405 -24.04 -11.82 -22.73
N LEU A 406 -24.40 -10.54 -22.93
CA LEU A 406 -24.91 -9.70 -21.84
C LEU A 406 -26.25 -10.20 -21.30
N GLY A 407 -27.15 -10.72 -22.14
CA GLY A 407 -28.40 -11.37 -21.72
C GLY A 407 -28.13 -12.63 -20.89
N THR A 408 -27.24 -13.51 -21.36
CA THR A 408 -26.85 -14.75 -20.70
C THR A 408 -26.16 -14.52 -19.35
N LEU A 409 -25.28 -13.49 -19.24
CA LEU A 409 -24.71 -13.08 -17.96
C LEU A 409 -25.73 -12.40 -17.05
N ARG A 410 -26.72 -11.70 -17.63
CA ARG A 410 -27.81 -11.11 -16.86
C ARG A 410 -28.69 -12.18 -16.21
N LEU A 411 -29.02 -13.28 -16.90
CA LEU A 411 -29.80 -14.38 -16.32
C LEU A 411 -29.25 -14.87 -14.97
N SER A 412 -27.93 -14.82 -14.77
CA SER A 412 -27.30 -15.14 -13.49
C SER A 412 -27.47 -14.07 -12.40
N TYR A 413 -27.53 -12.78 -12.76
CA TYR A 413 -27.97 -11.70 -11.85
C TYR A 413 -29.45 -11.83 -11.53
N ASP A 414 -30.26 -12.11 -12.55
CA ASP A 414 -31.69 -12.27 -12.42
C ASP A 414 -31.97 -13.45 -11.45
N ASN A 415 -31.20 -14.55 -11.51
CA ASN A 415 -31.22 -15.67 -10.56
C ASN A 415 -30.44 -15.47 -9.24
N LEU A 416 -30.07 -14.24 -8.85
CA LEU A 416 -29.54 -13.97 -7.50
C LEU A 416 -30.67 -13.89 -6.44
N PRO A 417 -30.39 -14.27 -5.18
CA PRO A 417 -31.19 -13.85 -4.03
C PRO A 417 -31.40 -12.32 -3.99
N SER A 418 -32.58 -11.88 -3.55
CA SER A 418 -33.01 -10.48 -3.52
C SER A 418 -32.07 -9.55 -2.75
N GLU A 419 -31.31 -10.09 -1.81
CA GLU A 419 -30.41 -9.42 -0.88
C GLU A 419 -29.03 -9.18 -1.50
N LEU A 420 -28.60 -10.07 -2.42
CA LEU A 420 -27.34 -9.93 -3.15
C LEU A 420 -27.46 -8.97 -4.34
N LYS A 421 -28.67 -8.77 -4.89
CA LYS A 421 -28.91 -7.90 -6.04
C LYS A 421 -28.48 -6.45 -5.83
N PRO A 422 -28.82 -5.75 -4.72
CA PRO A 422 -28.29 -4.41 -4.44
C PRO A 422 -26.78 -4.41 -4.26
N CYS A 423 -26.23 -5.40 -3.53
CA CYS A 423 -24.80 -5.52 -3.26
C CYS A 423 -23.96 -5.56 -4.55
N PHE A 424 -24.37 -6.39 -5.53
CA PHE A 424 -23.74 -6.46 -6.84
C PHE A 424 -23.92 -5.19 -7.66
N VAL A 425 -25.15 -4.67 -7.80
CA VAL A 425 -25.40 -3.46 -8.61
C VAL A 425 -24.62 -2.26 -8.08
N TYR A 426 -24.48 -2.15 -6.75
CA TYR A 426 -23.68 -1.12 -6.08
C TYR A 426 -22.17 -1.21 -6.37
N CYS A 427 -21.65 -2.38 -6.76
CA CYS A 427 -20.26 -2.50 -7.19
C CYS A 427 -19.97 -1.69 -8.46
N SER A 428 -21.00 -1.23 -9.19
CA SER A 428 -20.83 -0.35 -10.34
C SER A 428 -20.29 1.06 -10.04
N LEU A 429 -20.13 1.39 -8.76
CA LEU A 429 -19.40 2.58 -8.29
C LEU A 429 -17.87 2.43 -8.40
N PHE A 430 -17.33 1.22 -8.50
CA PHE A 430 -15.90 1.01 -8.65
C PHE A 430 -15.48 1.10 -10.13
N PRO A 431 -14.28 1.62 -10.45
CA PRO A 431 -13.74 1.55 -11.80
C PRO A 431 -13.65 0.09 -12.29
N LYS A 432 -13.82 -0.13 -13.59
CA LYS A 432 -13.71 -1.47 -14.20
C LYS A 432 -12.36 -2.10 -13.88
N ASP A 433 -12.40 -3.40 -13.58
CA ASP A 433 -11.24 -4.25 -13.32
C ASP A 433 -10.28 -3.74 -12.22
N SER A 434 -10.69 -2.73 -11.45
CA SER A 434 -9.97 -2.24 -10.28
C SER A 434 -9.93 -3.28 -9.16
N GLU A 435 -8.88 -3.24 -8.35
CA GLU A 435 -8.76 -4.11 -7.18
C GLU A 435 -9.59 -3.55 -6.03
N ILE A 436 -10.72 -4.20 -5.77
CA ILE A 436 -11.67 -3.81 -4.72
C ILE A 436 -11.25 -4.47 -3.41
N ASP A 437 -11.00 -3.66 -2.37
CA ASP A 437 -10.82 -4.17 -1.00
C ASP A 437 -12.16 -4.76 -0.50
N VAL A 438 -12.13 -6.02 -0.10
CA VAL A 438 -13.33 -6.78 0.32
C VAL A 438 -13.90 -6.26 1.65
N LYS A 439 -13.07 -5.78 2.58
CA LYS A 439 -13.53 -5.14 3.83
C LYS A 439 -14.21 -3.82 3.51
N LEU A 440 -13.63 -2.99 2.63
CA LEU A 440 -14.25 -1.75 2.16
C LEU A 440 -15.62 -2.04 1.53
N LEU A 441 -15.68 -2.96 0.58
CA LEU A 441 -16.91 -3.34 -0.13
C LEU A 441 -18.03 -3.75 0.85
N VAL A 442 -17.71 -4.60 1.82
CA VAL A 442 -18.66 -5.03 2.87
C VAL A 442 -19.09 -3.85 3.76
N GLN A 443 -18.16 -2.98 4.17
CA GLN A 443 -18.48 -1.79 4.98
C GLN A 443 -19.40 -0.80 4.24
N LEU A 444 -19.27 -0.68 2.91
CA LEU A 444 -20.17 0.13 2.09
C LEU A 444 -21.57 -0.49 1.99
N TRP A 445 -21.68 -1.82 1.87
CA TRP A 445 -22.96 -2.53 1.91
C TRP A 445 -23.64 -2.46 3.29
N MET A 446 -22.86 -2.43 4.39
CA MET A 446 -23.37 -2.12 5.73
C MET A 446 -23.92 -0.69 5.77
N GLY A 447 -23.16 0.29 5.28
CA GLY A 447 -23.55 1.69 5.28
C GLY A 447 -24.84 2.00 4.50
N GLN A 448 -25.12 1.28 3.40
CA GLN A 448 -26.39 1.38 2.68
C GLN A 448 -27.55 0.58 3.30
N VAL A 449 -27.26 -0.32 4.24
CA VAL A 449 -28.19 -1.31 4.82
C VAL A 449 -28.73 -2.29 3.78
N PHE A 450 -27.84 -2.84 2.95
CA PHE A 450 -28.15 -3.98 2.06
C PHE A 450 -28.04 -5.33 2.78
N ILE A 451 -27.18 -5.41 3.81
CA ILE A 451 -26.97 -6.62 4.60
C ILE A 451 -28.11 -6.79 5.60
N ASN A 452 -28.69 -7.99 5.61
CA ASN A 452 -29.82 -8.34 6.47
C ASN A 452 -29.39 -9.37 7.54
N SER A 453 -29.39 -9.00 8.83
CA SER A 453 -29.37 -9.97 9.93
C SER A 453 -30.79 -10.20 10.48
N ASN A 454 -31.16 -11.48 10.66
CA ASN A 454 -32.37 -11.88 11.39
C ASN A 454 -32.05 -12.22 12.87
N GLN A 455 -30.83 -11.90 13.30
CA GLN A 455 -30.29 -12.10 14.65
C GLN A 455 -29.59 -10.80 15.12
N SER A 456 -29.24 -10.74 16.40
CA SER A 456 -28.66 -9.57 17.08
C SER A 456 -27.42 -8.98 16.39
N SER A 457 -27.14 -7.71 16.68
CA SER A 457 -26.19 -6.82 15.97
C SER A 457 -24.75 -7.31 15.81
N SER A 458 -24.32 -8.36 16.50
CA SER A 458 -22.94 -8.87 16.46
C SER A 458 -22.51 -9.53 15.14
N VAL A 459 -23.36 -9.66 14.11
CA VAL A 459 -23.06 -10.49 12.92
C VAL A 459 -23.01 -9.71 11.58
N LEU A 460 -23.35 -8.41 11.52
CA LEU A 460 -23.53 -7.69 10.24
C LEU A 460 -22.33 -7.78 9.27
N PHE A 461 -21.10 -7.48 9.72
CA PHE A 461 -19.92 -7.58 8.86
C PHE A 461 -19.69 -9.02 8.35
N GLU A 462 -19.95 -10.03 9.17
CA GLU A 462 -19.76 -11.45 8.83
C GLU A 462 -20.80 -11.92 7.80
N VAL A 463 -22.07 -11.52 7.95
CA VAL A 463 -23.10 -11.75 6.91
C VAL A 463 -22.71 -11.09 5.58
N GLY A 464 -22.12 -9.90 5.63
CA GLY A 464 -21.58 -9.22 4.44
C GLY A 464 -20.43 -9.98 3.78
N VAL A 465 -19.55 -10.60 4.57
CA VAL A 465 -18.48 -11.49 4.05
C VAL A 465 -19.07 -12.77 3.42
N GLU A 466 -20.15 -13.34 3.97
CA GLU A 466 -20.85 -14.46 3.32
C GLU A 466 -21.58 -14.03 2.04
N TYR A 467 -22.15 -12.82 1.98
CA TYR A 467 -22.71 -12.24 0.76
C TYR A 467 -21.64 -12.09 -0.32
N PHE A 468 -20.44 -11.59 0.05
CA PHE A 468 -19.29 -11.52 -0.85
C PHE A 468 -18.87 -12.89 -1.35
N LYS A 469 -18.70 -13.89 -0.46
CA LYS A 469 -18.35 -15.27 -0.82
C LYS A 469 -19.36 -15.90 -1.78
N SER A 470 -20.66 -15.62 -1.60
CA SER A 470 -21.73 -16.11 -2.48
C SER A 470 -21.68 -15.50 -3.89
N LEU A 471 -21.30 -14.23 -4.02
CA LEU A 471 -21.04 -13.59 -5.32
C LEU A 471 -19.74 -14.12 -5.95
N LEU A 472 -18.69 -14.34 -5.16
CA LEU A 472 -17.41 -14.89 -5.63
C LEU A 472 -17.56 -16.34 -6.15
N SER A 473 -18.29 -17.22 -5.46
CA SER A 473 -18.54 -18.60 -5.92
C SER A 473 -19.45 -18.67 -7.16
N ARG A 474 -20.28 -17.64 -7.37
CA ARG A 474 -21.07 -17.42 -8.59
C ARG A 474 -20.28 -16.75 -9.72
N PHE A 475 -18.96 -16.53 -9.57
CA PHE A 475 -18.07 -15.87 -10.53
C PHE A 475 -18.45 -14.43 -10.91
N PHE A 476 -19.15 -13.70 -10.02
CA PHE A 476 -19.37 -12.26 -10.17
C PHE A 476 -18.10 -11.44 -9.88
N PHE A 477 -17.15 -12.04 -9.17
CA PHE A 477 -15.80 -11.54 -8.93
C PHE A 477 -14.77 -12.57 -9.42
N GLN A 478 -13.56 -12.10 -9.73
CA GLN A 478 -12.42 -12.91 -10.13
C GLN A 478 -11.14 -12.49 -9.40
N GLU A 479 -10.07 -13.27 -9.60
CA GLU A 479 -8.71 -13.01 -9.09
C GLU A 479 -8.66 -12.68 -7.58
N PRO A 480 -9.22 -13.54 -6.70
CA PRO A 480 -9.18 -13.32 -5.26
C PRO A 480 -7.76 -13.41 -4.71
N LYS A 481 -7.20 -12.28 -4.24
CA LYS A 481 -5.89 -12.24 -3.56
C LYS A 481 -6.09 -12.31 -2.05
N SER A 482 -5.49 -13.30 -1.40
CA SER A 482 -5.61 -13.50 0.05
C SER A 482 -4.46 -12.91 0.86
N ASP A 483 -4.74 -12.56 2.12
CA ASP A 483 -3.71 -12.23 3.11
C ASP A 483 -2.95 -13.48 3.63
N ALA A 484 -1.91 -13.23 4.42
CA ALA A 484 -1.08 -14.26 5.07
C ALA A 484 -1.83 -15.12 6.12
N TRP A 485 -3.13 -14.90 6.34
CA TRP A 485 -4.01 -15.72 7.16
C TRP A 485 -5.10 -16.44 6.34
N GLY A 486 -5.08 -16.30 5.00
CA GLY A 486 -5.97 -16.98 4.06
C GLY A 486 -7.27 -16.24 3.72
N ASN A 487 -7.52 -15.04 4.28
CA ASN A 487 -8.74 -14.28 3.97
C ASN A 487 -8.56 -13.53 2.64
N VAL A 488 -9.55 -13.60 1.75
CA VAL A 488 -9.55 -12.78 0.53
C VAL A 488 -9.58 -11.30 0.93
N LYS A 489 -8.58 -10.54 0.47
CA LYS A 489 -8.45 -9.10 0.69
C LYS A 489 -8.89 -8.29 -0.52
N TRP A 490 -8.49 -8.74 -1.71
CA TRP A 490 -8.73 -8.04 -2.96
C TRP A 490 -9.42 -8.98 -3.95
N CYS A 491 -10.29 -8.41 -4.78
CA CYS A 491 -10.84 -9.08 -5.96
C CYS A 491 -11.07 -8.04 -7.07
N LYS A 492 -11.27 -8.50 -8.30
CA LYS A 492 -11.76 -7.67 -9.40
C LYS A 492 -13.17 -8.09 -9.78
N MET A 493 -14.02 -7.16 -10.18
CA MET A 493 -15.26 -7.50 -10.88
C MET A 493 -14.96 -7.60 -12.37
N HIS A 494 -15.18 -8.77 -12.99
CA HIS A 494 -14.98 -8.93 -14.42
C HIS A 494 -15.83 -7.92 -15.18
N ASP A 495 -15.16 -7.00 -15.86
CA ASP A 495 -15.60 -6.16 -16.97
C ASP A 495 -17.05 -6.32 -17.53
N LEU A 496 -17.42 -7.47 -18.12
CA LEU A 496 -18.80 -7.77 -18.59
C LEU A 496 -19.86 -7.92 -17.47
N MET A 497 -19.50 -8.48 -16.31
CA MET A 497 -20.37 -8.47 -15.12
C MET A 497 -20.56 -7.02 -14.64
N HIS A 498 -19.52 -6.19 -14.73
CA HIS A 498 -19.67 -4.77 -14.50
C HIS A 498 -20.63 -4.14 -15.55
N ASP A 499 -20.56 -4.51 -16.83
CA ASP A 499 -21.49 -4.03 -17.89
C ASP A 499 -22.95 -4.38 -17.56
N VAL A 500 -23.20 -5.60 -17.08
CA VAL A 500 -24.50 -6.03 -16.53
C VAL A 500 -24.92 -5.14 -15.36
N ALA A 501 -24.02 -4.84 -14.40
CA ALA A 501 -24.32 -4.02 -13.23
C ALA A 501 -24.81 -2.59 -13.57
N LEU A 502 -24.12 -1.83 -14.45
CA LEU A 502 -24.66 -0.51 -14.88
C LEU A 502 -25.92 -0.65 -15.75
N GLY A 503 -26.01 -1.70 -16.58
CA GLY A 503 -27.22 -2.05 -17.34
C GLY A 503 -28.43 -2.50 -16.49
N ILE A 504 -28.28 -2.46 -15.16
CA ILE A 504 -29.33 -2.63 -14.15
C ILE A 504 -29.46 -1.35 -13.30
N ALA A 505 -28.36 -0.69 -12.96
CA ALA A 505 -28.34 0.54 -12.16
C ALA A 505 -29.10 1.71 -12.79
N SER A 506 -29.14 1.78 -14.13
CA SER A 506 -29.84 2.84 -14.87
C SER A 506 -29.37 4.24 -14.41
N GLU A 507 -30.29 5.18 -14.18
CA GLU A 507 -29.99 6.55 -13.76
C GLU A 507 -29.73 6.70 -12.24
N GLU A 508 -29.72 5.59 -11.47
CA GLU A 508 -29.60 5.62 -10.01
C GLU A 508 -28.13 5.62 -9.52
N ILE A 509 -27.18 5.12 -10.32
CA ILE A 509 -25.74 5.06 -9.99
C ILE A 509 -24.91 5.70 -11.11
N MET A 510 -23.91 6.48 -10.74
CA MET A 510 -22.92 7.02 -11.68
C MET A 510 -21.50 6.89 -11.11
N ALA A 511 -20.56 6.44 -11.94
CA ALA A 511 -19.13 6.54 -11.69
C ALA A 511 -18.54 7.50 -12.71
N LEU A 512 -17.79 8.51 -12.24
CA LEU A 512 -17.15 9.54 -13.06
C LEU A 512 -15.65 9.60 -12.77
N LYS A 513 -14.88 10.11 -13.73
CA LYS A 513 -13.52 10.59 -13.45
C LYS A 513 -13.57 11.97 -12.80
N ALA A 514 -12.57 12.32 -12.01
CA ALA A 514 -12.47 13.65 -11.39
C ALA A 514 -12.40 14.83 -12.40
N SER A 515 -12.14 14.55 -13.67
CA SER A 515 -12.11 15.49 -14.80
C SER A 515 -13.40 15.53 -15.63
N ASP A 516 -14.39 14.66 -15.39
CA ASP A 516 -15.63 14.63 -16.17
C ASP A 516 -16.53 15.84 -15.88
N SER A 517 -17.04 16.48 -16.94
CA SER A 517 -18.15 17.43 -16.78
C SER A 517 -19.46 16.69 -16.46
N MET A 518 -20.13 17.14 -15.40
CA MET A 518 -21.42 16.63 -14.96
C MET A 518 -22.60 17.25 -15.74
N GLU A 519 -22.34 18.26 -16.57
CA GLU A 519 -23.37 19.02 -17.30
C GLU A 519 -23.99 18.19 -18.44
N GLY A 520 -25.32 18.24 -18.55
CA GLY A 520 -26.09 17.45 -19.53
C GLY A 520 -26.12 15.93 -19.28
N ARG A 521 -25.27 15.40 -18.39
CA ARG A 521 -25.17 13.94 -18.11
C ARG A 521 -26.01 13.46 -16.92
N VAL A 522 -26.32 14.31 -15.95
CA VAL A 522 -27.00 13.91 -14.70
C VAL A 522 -28.48 14.25 -14.70
N ASN A 523 -29.31 13.24 -14.48
CA ASN A 523 -30.68 13.41 -13.99
C ASN A 523 -30.65 13.57 -12.46
N SER A 524 -30.71 14.82 -11.98
CA SER A 524 -30.64 15.19 -10.56
C SER A 524 -31.70 14.51 -9.69
N ASP A 525 -32.82 14.13 -10.30
CA ASP A 525 -34.03 13.69 -9.63
C ASP A 525 -34.08 12.17 -9.47
N ARG A 526 -33.06 11.46 -9.97
CA ARG A 526 -32.90 10.00 -9.86
C ARG A 526 -31.56 9.53 -9.30
N LEU A 527 -30.48 10.30 -9.47
CA LEU A 527 -29.14 9.92 -9.02
C LEU A 527 -29.09 9.69 -7.50
N ARG A 528 -28.82 8.44 -7.08
CA ARG A 528 -28.71 8.03 -5.67
C ARG A 528 -27.28 7.87 -5.21
N HIS A 529 -26.41 7.35 -6.06
CA HIS A 529 -25.07 6.95 -5.67
C HIS A 529 -24.06 7.47 -6.70
N ILE A 530 -23.04 8.19 -6.23
CA ILE A 530 -21.97 8.68 -7.10
C ILE A 530 -20.58 8.38 -6.54
N SER A 531 -19.65 8.05 -7.44
CA SER A 531 -18.23 7.90 -7.16
C SER A 531 -17.39 8.74 -8.13
N PHE A 532 -16.24 9.18 -7.63
CA PHE A 532 -15.22 9.89 -8.39
C PHE A 532 -13.89 9.14 -8.30
N ASP A 533 -13.43 8.69 -9.45
CA ASP A 533 -12.11 8.12 -9.64
C ASP A 533 -11.11 9.26 -9.90
N PHE A 534 -10.17 9.44 -8.97
CA PHE A 534 -9.04 10.35 -9.15
C PHE A 534 -7.89 9.57 -9.80
N GLU A 535 -7.77 9.65 -11.13
CA GLU A 535 -6.57 9.16 -11.80
C GLU A 535 -5.33 9.82 -11.18
N GLU A 536 -4.32 9.00 -10.86
CA GLU A 536 -3.12 9.38 -10.09
C GLU A 536 -2.35 10.59 -10.66
N LYS A 537 -2.57 10.89 -11.95
CA LYS A 537 -1.91 11.94 -12.73
C LYS A 537 -2.79 13.19 -12.98
N SER A 538 -4.01 13.23 -12.44
CA SER A 538 -4.91 14.40 -12.55
C SER A 538 -4.36 15.61 -11.76
N ARG A 539 -3.72 16.54 -12.49
CA ARG A 539 -3.25 17.84 -11.96
C ARG A 539 -4.33 18.93 -11.92
N GLU A 540 -5.52 18.66 -12.46
CA GLU A 540 -6.60 19.64 -12.44
C GLU A 540 -7.22 19.79 -11.04
N THR A 541 -7.57 21.02 -10.68
CA THR A 541 -8.43 21.29 -9.53
C THR A 541 -9.85 20.80 -9.82
N TRP A 542 -10.53 20.32 -8.79
CA TRP A 542 -11.94 19.94 -8.86
C TRP A 542 -12.80 21.12 -9.32
N LYS A 543 -13.27 21.08 -10.56
CA LYS A 543 -14.11 22.13 -11.16
C LYS A 543 -15.53 22.00 -10.60
N ALA A 544 -15.84 22.82 -9.61
CA ALA A 544 -17.15 22.91 -8.98
C ALA A 544 -18.22 23.35 -10.00
N SER A 545 -18.95 22.38 -10.58
CA SER A 545 -20.05 22.66 -11.50
C SER A 545 -21.30 23.13 -10.74
N GLN A 546 -22.07 24.05 -11.35
CA GLN A 546 -23.34 24.50 -10.77
C GLN A 546 -24.40 23.37 -10.70
N ALA A 547 -24.19 22.26 -11.41
CA ALA A 547 -25.03 21.07 -11.34
C ALA A 547 -25.11 20.46 -9.92
N TRP A 548 -24.08 20.64 -9.08
CA TRP A 548 -24.09 20.19 -7.68
C TRP A 548 -25.17 20.84 -6.81
N ALA A 549 -25.66 22.04 -7.18
CA ALA A 549 -26.77 22.68 -6.48
C ALA A 549 -28.13 22.00 -6.72
N LYS A 550 -28.25 21.18 -7.76
CA LYS A 550 -29.50 20.49 -8.14
C LYS A 550 -29.61 19.09 -7.56
N VAL A 551 -28.48 18.42 -7.29
CA VAL A 551 -28.45 17.07 -6.72
C VAL A 551 -28.63 17.17 -5.21
N THR A 552 -29.80 16.73 -4.71
CA THR A 552 -30.23 16.87 -3.30
C THR A 552 -30.62 15.54 -2.64
N ILE A 553 -30.48 14.42 -3.36
CA ILE A 553 -31.08 13.13 -3.01
C ILE A 553 -30.09 11.95 -2.94
N LEU A 554 -28.79 12.24 -2.88
CA LEU A 554 -27.74 11.23 -2.79
C LEU A 554 -27.80 10.47 -1.46
N ARG A 555 -27.55 9.16 -1.56
CA ARG A 555 -27.29 8.23 -0.45
C ARG A 555 -25.81 7.79 -0.40
N THR A 556 -25.07 7.92 -1.49
CA THR A 556 -23.60 7.68 -1.55
C THR A 556 -22.88 8.82 -2.25
N PHE A 557 -21.77 9.25 -1.67
CA PHE A 557 -20.71 10.01 -2.33
C PHE A 557 -19.35 9.39 -1.99
N LEU A 558 -18.60 8.93 -3.00
CA LEU A 558 -17.28 8.29 -2.81
C LEU A 558 -16.18 9.00 -3.59
N LEU A 559 -15.08 9.34 -2.91
CA LEU A 559 -13.78 9.53 -3.55
C LEU A 559 -12.99 8.22 -3.50
N ILE A 560 -12.37 7.86 -4.63
CA ILE A 560 -11.62 6.61 -4.85
C ILE A 560 -10.28 6.97 -5.53
N ASN A 561 -9.23 6.17 -5.26
CA ASN A 561 -7.89 6.27 -5.86
C ASN A 561 -7.13 7.60 -5.65
N THR A 562 -7.56 8.46 -4.72
CA THR A 562 -6.97 9.79 -4.49
C THR A 562 -5.46 9.74 -4.21
N PRO A 563 -4.62 10.44 -5.01
CA PRO A 563 -3.17 10.31 -4.91
C PRO A 563 -2.61 10.96 -3.64
N ASN A 564 -1.92 10.16 -2.82
CA ASN A 564 -1.36 10.53 -1.51
C ASN A 564 -0.49 11.81 -1.47
N TYR A 565 0.01 12.29 -2.62
CA TYR A 565 0.92 13.43 -2.73
C TYR A 565 0.54 14.46 -3.83
N GLY A 566 -0.59 14.27 -4.54
CA GLY A 566 -0.95 15.08 -5.73
C GLY A 566 -1.49 16.49 -5.45
N ILE A 567 -1.67 17.34 -6.48
CA ILE A 567 -2.15 18.75 -6.37
C ILE A 567 -3.63 18.91 -6.80
N GLY A 568 -4.50 17.95 -6.47
CA GLY A 568 -5.97 18.08 -6.57
C GLY A 568 -6.68 17.83 -5.23
N GLY A 569 -7.87 18.35 -5.01
CA GLY A 569 -8.68 18.13 -3.81
C GLY A 569 -9.99 18.90 -3.88
N ILE A 570 -11.07 18.38 -3.29
CA ILE A 570 -12.42 18.94 -3.44
C ILE A 570 -12.57 20.27 -2.69
N GLY A 571 -11.92 20.42 -1.53
CA GLY A 571 -11.92 21.66 -0.76
C GLY A 571 -13.20 21.91 0.05
N GLU A 572 -13.06 22.69 1.11
CA GLU A 572 -14.06 22.80 2.18
C GLU A 572 -15.39 23.42 1.71
N GLN A 573 -15.36 24.36 0.76
CA GLN A 573 -16.57 24.99 0.19
C GLN A 573 -17.45 23.99 -0.57
N ASN A 574 -16.84 23.06 -1.32
CA ASN A 574 -17.59 22.02 -2.03
C ASN A 574 -18.14 20.98 -1.06
N CYS A 575 -17.39 20.61 -0.02
CA CYS A 575 -17.92 19.78 1.06
C CYS A 575 -19.11 20.44 1.77
N GLU A 576 -19.03 21.73 2.09
CA GLU A 576 -20.15 22.49 2.66
C GLU A 576 -21.40 22.44 1.76
N MET A 577 -21.26 22.62 0.43
CA MET A 577 -22.38 22.48 -0.50
C MET A 577 -22.95 21.05 -0.54
N ILE A 578 -22.10 20.02 -0.60
CA ILE A 578 -22.52 18.61 -0.60
C ILE A 578 -23.29 18.28 0.68
N PHE A 579 -22.74 18.66 1.84
CA PHE A 579 -23.33 18.38 3.16
C PHE A 579 -24.63 19.17 3.38
N SER A 580 -24.69 20.41 2.91
CA SER A 580 -25.88 21.25 3.04
C SER A 580 -27.04 20.83 2.13
N ASN A 581 -26.75 20.21 0.97
CA ASN A 581 -27.77 19.84 -0.02
C ASN A 581 -28.23 18.37 0.08
N ASN A 582 -27.39 17.43 0.53
CA ASN A 582 -27.67 15.99 0.47
C ASN A 582 -27.80 15.34 1.86
N THR A 583 -28.80 15.78 2.64
CA THR A 583 -29.06 15.22 4.00
C THR A 583 -29.37 13.72 4.00
N ARG A 584 -29.72 13.14 2.84
CA ARG A 584 -29.99 11.71 2.62
C ARG A 584 -28.74 10.81 2.58
N LEU A 585 -27.52 11.38 2.67
CA LEU A 585 -26.28 10.60 2.60
C LEU A 585 -26.17 9.56 3.74
N ARG A 586 -25.88 8.32 3.34
CA ARG A 586 -25.62 7.17 4.23
C ARG A 586 -24.15 6.74 4.19
N VAL A 587 -23.50 6.94 3.05
CA VAL A 587 -22.09 6.62 2.79
C VAL A 587 -21.39 7.87 2.25
N LEU A 588 -20.31 8.28 2.92
CA LEU A 588 -19.45 9.39 2.51
C LEU A 588 -17.98 8.96 2.61
N SER A 589 -17.27 8.94 1.47
CA SER A 589 -15.81 8.90 1.45
C SER A 589 -15.27 10.22 0.91
N LEU A 590 -14.45 10.88 1.71
CA LEU A 590 -13.65 12.06 1.38
C LEU A 590 -12.16 11.77 1.65
N ASP A 591 -11.74 10.54 1.35
CA ASP A 591 -10.33 10.16 1.33
C ASP A 591 -9.53 11.15 0.47
N GLY A 592 -8.33 11.51 0.91
CA GLY A 592 -7.43 12.41 0.18
C GLY A 592 -7.97 13.82 -0.12
N ALA A 593 -9.14 14.22 0.40
CA ALA A 593 -9.83 15.47 0.02
C ALA A 593 -9.13 16.77 0.45
N LYS A 594 -8.02 16.67 1.22
CA LYS A 594 -7.17 17.76 1.74
C LYS A 594 -7.81 18.72 2.73
N LEU A 595 -8.82 18.25 3.46
CA LEU A 595 -9.50 19.03 4.48
C LEU A 595 -8.52 19.40 5.62
N GLU A 596 -8.43 20.70 5.93
CA GLU A 596 -7.78 21.18 7.16
C GLU A 596 -8.80 21.29 8.31
N SER A 597 -10.08 21.46 7.96
CA SER A 597 -11.24 21.34 8.82
C SER A 597 -12.38 20.60 8.08
N VAL A 598 -13.29 19.99 8.84
CA VAL A 598 -14.53 19.42 8.29
C VAL A 598 -15.66 20.43 8.53
N PRO A 599 -16.39 20.88 7.48
CA PRO A 599 -17.47 21.86 7.63
C PRO A 599 -18.56 21.43 8.61
N ARG A 600 -19.02 22.37 9.45
CA ARG A 600 -20.04 22.16 10.49
C ARG A 600 -21.36 21.61 9.96
N SER A 601 -21.68 21.87 8.69
CA SER A 601 -22.84 21.30 7.99
C SER A 601 -22.90 19.77 7.99
N ILE A 602 -21.79 19.07 8.29
CA ILE A 602 -21.78 17.60 8.41
C ILE A 602 -22.84 17.10 9.41
N GLN A 603 -23.19 17.88 10.44
CA GLN A 603 -24.27 17.57 11.40
C GLN A 603 -25.67 17.38 10.74
N LYS A 604 -25.86 17.84 9.51
CA LYS A 604 -27.08 17.66 8.71
C LYS A 604 -27.21 16.26 8.11
N LEU A 605 -26.13 15.48 8.06
CA LEU A 605 -26.08 14.15 7.45
C LEU A 605 -26.57 13.08 8.44
N THR A 606 -27.76 13.26 9.00
CA THR A 606 -28.25 12.48 10.14
C THR A 606 -28.38 10.98 9.87
N HIS A 607 -28.49 10.56 8.60
CA HIS A 607 -28.54 9.15 8.19
C HIS A 607 -27.16 8.52 7.90
N LEU A 608 -26.06 9.23 8.15
CA LEU A 608 -24.72 8.76 7.80
C LEU A 608 -24.31 7.54 8.66
N ARG A 609 -23.98 6.45 7.98
CA ARG A 609 -23.55 5.16 8.57
C ARG A 609 -22.08 4.85 8.29
N TYR A 610 -21.53 5.35 7.18
CA TYR A 610 -20.13 5.20 6.80
C TYR A 610 -19.50 6.57 6.52
N LEU A 611 -18.36 6.86 7.17
CA LEU A 611 -17.57 8.08 6.98
C LEU A 611 -16.08 7.72 6.86
N ASN A 612 -15.50 7.92 5.67
CA ASN A 612 -14.04 7.89 5.46
C ASN A 612 -13.53 9.32 5.27
N LEU A 613 -12.58 9.73 6.11
CA LEU A 613 -11.86 11.02 6.08
C LEU A 613 -10.34 10.79 6.06
N SER A 614 -9.87 9.64 5.57
CA SER A 614 -8.45 9.28 5.52
C SER A 614 -7.61 10.24 4.66
N HIS A 615 -6.29 10.24 4.88
CA HIS A 615 -5.30 11.08 4.19
C HIS A 615 -5.57 12.61 4.23
N ASN A 616 -6.43 13.09 5.14
CA ASN A 616 -6.72 14.50 5.34
C ASN A 616 -5.76 15.15 6.35
N ARG A 617 -5.76 16.49 6.40
CA ARG A 617 -4.75 17.32 7.10
C ARG A 617 -5.25 17.91 8.41
N MET A 618 -6.47 17.56 8.83
CA MET A 618 -7.12 18.13 10.01
C MET A 618 -6.34 17.93 11.30
N LYS A 619 -6.42 18.92 12.20
CA LYS A 619 -5.78 18.90 13.52
C LYS A 619 -6.70 18.33 14.61
N VAL A 620 -8.02 18.47 14.43
CA VAL A 620 -9.08 18.02 15.34
C VAL A 620 -10.24 17.53 14.47
N LEU A 621 -10.92 16.45 14.89
CA LEU A 621 -12.18 16.00 14.30
C LEU A 621 -13.35 16.72 15.03
N PRO A 622 -14.28 17.40 14.34
CA PRO A 622 -15.26 18.30 14.97
C PRO A 622 -16.28 17.57 15.87
N ASP A 623 -16.72 18.24 16.93
CA ASP A 623 -17.78 17.75 17.83
C ASP A 623 -19.13 17.58 17.09
N GLU A 624 -19.34 18.30 15.99
CA GLU A 624 -20.49 18.15 15.09
C GLU A 624 -20.66 16.73 14.50
N ILE A 625 -19.62 15.88 14.50
CA ILE A 625 -19.74 14.46 14.10
C ILE A 625 -20.47 13.61 15.18
N THR A 626 -20.52 14.07 16.43
CA THR A 626 -21.09 13.29 17.54
C THR A 626 -22.63 13.23 17.54
N VAL A 627 -23.30 14.02 16.71
CA VAL A 627 -24.76 13.92 16.48
C VAL A 627 -25.14 12.91 15.39
N LEU A 628 -24.16 12.32 14.70
CA LEU A 628 -24.36 11.33 13.63
C LEU A 628 -24.64 9.95 14.23
N VAL A 629 -25.73 9.85 15.00
CA VAL A 629 -26.04 8.74 15.92
C VAL A 629 -26.11 7.34 15.28
N ASN A 630 -26.25 7.28 13.95
CA ASN A 630 -26.30 6.08 13.11
C ASN A 630 -24.91 5.60 12.62
N LEU A 631 -23.81 6.29 12.96
CA LEU A 631 -22.50 6.00 12.36
C LEU A 631 -21.93 4.65 12.81
N GLN A 632 -21.74 3.74 11.86
CA GLN A 632 -21.24 2.37 12.05
C GLN A 632 -19.75 2.22 11.68
N VAL A 633 -19.27 3.04 10.74
CA VAL A 633 -17.88 3.00 10.24
C VAL A 633 -17.30 4.42 10.20
N LEU A 634 -16.18 4.62 10.89
CA LEU A 634 -15.37 5.84 10.86
C LEU A 634 -13.91 5.48 10.56
N ILE A 635 -13.39 5.98 9.42
CA ILE A 635 -12.02 5.74 8.97
C ILE A 635 -11.27 7.08 8.91
N LEU A 636 -10.16 7.16 9.65
CA LEU A 636 -9.32 8.36 9.80
C LEU A 636 -7.85 8.01 9.51
N ASP A 637 -7.61 7.06 8.61
CA ASP A 637 -6.29 6.50 8.40
C ASP A 637 -5.36 7.50 7.70
N SER A 638 -4.07 7.43 8.00
CA SER A 638 -3.02 8.36 7.54
C SER A 638 -3.24 9.84 7.88
N CYS A 639 -4.18 10.20 8.75
CA CYS A 639 -4.42 11.57 9.22
C CYS A 639 -3.32 12.03 10.21
N GLY A 640 -2.07 12.13 9.73
CA GLY A 640 -0.87 12.35 10.56
C GLY A 640 -0.88 13.64 11.39
N ASN A 641 -1.68 14.64 11.01
CA ASN A 641 -1.88 15.89 11.75
C ASN A 641 -2.89 15.80 12.91
N LEU A 642 -3.72 14.74 12.96
CA LEU A 642 -4.85 14.63 13.88
C LEU A 642 -4.36 14.47 15.33
N LYS A 643 -4.74 15.40 16.21
CA LYS A 643 -4.29 15.47 17.61
C LYS A 643 -5.32 14.97 18.61
N GLN A 644 -6.61 15.02 18.24
CA GLN A 644 -7.75 14.82 19.14
C GLN A 644 -8.99 14.35 18.37
N LEU A 645 -9.74 13.44 18.99
CA LEU A 645 -11.10 13.05 18.63
C LEU A 645 -12.09 13.78 19.56
N PRO A 646 -13.32 14.09 19.12
CA PRO A 646 -14.29 14.81 19.95
C PRO A 646 -14.65 13.99 21.18
N ARG A 647 -14.80 14.65 22.34
CA ARG A 647 -15.03 13.98 23.64
C ARG A 647 -16.27 13.09 23.59
N ASP A 648 -17.29 13.59 22.90
CA ASP A 648 -18.60 12.98 22.75
C ASP A 648 -18.66 11.88 21.66
N ILE A 649 -17.55 11.47 21.05
CA ILE A 649 -17.52 10.33 20.09
C ILE A 649 -18.07 9.04 20.72
N VAL A 650 -17.99 8.92 22.05
CA VAL A 650 -18.54 7.82 22.85
C VAL A 650 -20.08 7.75 22.83
N LYS A 651 -20.75 8.76 22.27
CA LYS A 651 -22.19 8.75 21.97
C LYS A 651 -22.53 7.94 20.73
N LEU A 652 -21.55 7.58 19.89
CA LEU A 652 -21.74 6.78 18.66
C LEU A 652 -21.78 5.28 18.99
N THR A 653 -22.78 4.86 19.77
CA THR A 653 -22.90 3.49 20.33
C THR A 653 -22.87 2.36 19.29
N ASP A 654 -23.27 2.68 18.07
CA ASP A 654 -23.51 1.73 16.98
C ASP A 654 -22.25 1.57 16.09
N LEU A 655 -21.14 2.21 16.47
CA LEU A 655 -19.87 2.22 15.76
C LEU A 655 -19.14 0.87 15.86
N GLU A 656 -19.22 0.08 14.79
CA GLU A 656 -18.54 -1.21 14.66
C GLU A 656 -17.05 -1.06 14.25
N PHE A 657 -16.66 0.04 13.60
CA PHE A 657 -15.29 0.26 13.11
C PHE A 657 -14.78 1.69 13.36
N LEU A 658 -13.63 1.81 14.03
CA LEU A 658 -12.90 3.08 14.23
C LEU A 658 -11.43 2.90 13.81
N SER A 659 -11.11 3.25 12.57
CA SER A 659 -9.73 3.15 12.05
C SER A 659 -8.94 4.43 12.31
N LEU A 660 -7.72 4.26 12.83
CA LEU A 660 -6.79 5.31 13.29
C LEU A 660 -5.33 5.00 12.90
N VAL A 661 -5.13 4.16 11.88
CA VAL A 661 -3.81 3.73 11.40
C VAL A 661 -3.05 4.95 10.88
N GLY A 662 -1.78 5.13 11.25
CA GLY A 662 -0.98 6.27 10.78
C GLY A 662 -1.31 7.64 11.41
N CYS A 663 -2.27 7.73 12.35
CA CYS A 663 -2.53 8.95 13.14
C CYS A 663 -1.39 9.25 14.13
N SER A 664 -0.24 9.72 13.63
CA SER A 664 1.00 9.90 14.40
C SER A 664 0.99 11.05 15.41
N SER A 665 0.16 12.09 15.22
CA SER A 665 0.02 13.20 16.17
C SER A 665 -1.00 12.97 17.31
N LEU A 666 -1.73 11.86 17.28
CA LEU A 666 -2.80 11.57 18.24
C LEU A 666 -2.20 11.22 19.61
N LYS A 667 -2.69 11.87 20.68
CA LYS A 667 -2.11 11.71 22.04
C LYS A 667 -2.83 10.73 22.97
N GLY A 668 -4.01 10.26 22.57
CA GLY A 668 -4.91 9.45 23.39
C GLY A 668 -6.30 9.36 22.77
N LEU A 669 -7.13 8.47 23.31
CA LEU A 669 -8.56 8.38 22.99
C LEU A 669 -9.37 9.10 24.10
N PRO A 670 -10.61 9.55 23.82
CA PRO A 670 -11.47 10.15 24.85
C PRO A 670 -11.98 9.12 25.87
N LEU A 671 -12.18 9.55 27.11
CA LEU A 671 -12.73 8.72 28.19
C LEU A 671 -14.12 8.17 27.81
N GLY A 672 -14.39 6.91 28.14
CA GLY A 672 -15.64 6.21 27.83
C GLY A 672 -15.65 5.46 26.49
N ILE A 673 -14.53 5.41 25.76
CA ILE A 673 -14.42 4.64 24.50
C ILE A 673 -14.74 3.15 24.68
N GLY A 674 -14.55 2.60 25.89
CA GLY A 674 -14.94 1.23 26.27
C GLY A 674 -16.44 0.98 26.32
N ARG A 675 -17.27 2.03 26.24
CA ARG A 675 -18.74 1.93 26.13
C ARG A 675 -19.19 1.53 24.72
N LEU A 676 -18.32 1.64 23.71
CA LEU A 676 -18.59 1.24 22.33
C LEU A 676 -18.45 -0.28 22.17
N THR A 677 -19.27 -1.05 22.88
CA THR A 677 -19.17 -2.53 22.96
C THR A 677 -19.39 -3.25 21.62
N HIS A 678 -19.96 -2.58 20.62
CA HIS A 678 -20.12 -3.07 19.25
C HIS A 678 -18.83 -2.98 18.42
N LEU A 679 -17.80 -2.27 18.90
CA LEU A 679 -16.57 -2.00 18.16
C LEU A 679 -15.77 -3.28 17.89
N ARG A 680 -15.73 -3.69 16.61
CA ARG A 680 -14.97 -4.84 16.09
C ARG A 680 -13.52 -4.49 15.77
N GLU A 681 -13.24 -3.24 15.41
CA GLU A 681 -11.91 -2.83 14.97
C GLU A 681 -11.51 -1.48 15.58
N LEU A 682 -10.42 -1.52 16.35
CA LEU A 682 -9.71 -0.38 16.91
C LEU A 682 -8.20 -0.68 16.77
N PRO A 683 -7.59 -0.38 15.61
CA PRO A 683 -6.24 -0.85 15.30
C PRO A 683 -5.15 -0.16 16.11
N LEU A 684 -5.48 0.94 16.80
CA LEU A 684 -4.58 1.76 17.59
C LEU A 684 -5.25 2.17 18.92
N PHE A 685 -4.59 1.83 20.03
CA PHE A 685 -4.88 2.37 21.36
C PHE A 685 -3.62 3.08 21.89
N ILE A 686 -3.79 4.26 22.47
CA ILE A 686 -2.68 5.10 22.94
C ILE A 686 -2.90 5.39 24.42
N VAL A 687 -1.97 4.94 25.28
CA VAL A 687 -2.01 5.28 26.70
C VAL A 687 -1.54 6.75 26.88
N PRO A 688 -2.34 7.63 27.53
CA PRO A 688 -2.02 9.03 27.66
C PRO A 688 -0.99 9.28 28.78
N ALA A 689 -0.12 10.27 28.58
CA ALA A 689 0.94 10.63 29.54
C ALA A 689 0.40 11.21 30.85
N THR A 690 -0.72 11.91 30.77
CA THR A 690 -1.47 12.50 31.88
C THR A 690 -2.81 11.78 32.04
N SER A 691 -3.52 11.99 33.15
CA SER A 691 -4.95 11.67 33.23
C SER A 691 -5.77 12.53 32.25
N TYR A 692 -5.21 13.65 31.81
CA TYR A 692 -5.83 14.64 30.95
C TYR A 692 -5.26 14.64 29.52
N ASP A 693 -6.03 15.13 28.55
CA ASP A 693 -5.60 15.42 27.18
C ASP A 693 -4.91 16.79 27.06
N SER A 694 -4.62 17.24 25.83
CA SER A 694 -3.97 18.54 25.55
C SER A 694 -4.73 19.77 26.08
N HIS A 695 -6.00 19.62 26.46
CA HIS A 695 -6.92 20.69 26.82
C HIS A 695 -7.70 20.37 28.11
N GLY A 696 -7.14 19.53 28.99
CA GLY A 696 -7.70 19.25 30.32
C GLY A 696 -8.89 18.28 30.36
N SER A 697 -9.28 17.63 29.27
CA SER A 697 -10.30 16.55 29.31
C SER A 697 -9.71 15.31 29.94
N VAL A 698 -10.47 14.52 30.70
CA VAL A 698 -10.00 13.17 31.07
C VAL A 698 -9.84 12.31 29.79
N ALA A 699 -8.72 11.59 29.70
CA ALA A 699 -8.36 10.74 28.57
C ALA A 699 -8.45 9.24 28.91
N ALA A 700 -8.71 8.40 27.90
CA ALA A 700 -8.89 6.97 28.04
C ALA A 700 -7.70 6.27 28.70
N ARG A 701 -7.94 5.49 29.76
CA ARG A 701 -6.97 4.56 30.33
C ARG A 701 -7.15 3.16 29.76
N ILE A 702 -6.15 2.31 29.93
CA ILE A 702 -6.12 0.97 29.30
C ILE A 702 -7.28 0.07 29.77
N SER A 703 -7.93 0.42 30.89
CA SER A 703 -9.19 -0.16 31.39
C SER A 703 -10.38 0.05 30.45
N GLU A 704 -10.36 1.05 29.57
CA GLU A 704 -11.37 1.23 28.52
C GLU A 704 -11.36 0.07 27.51
N LEU A 705 -10.31 -0.76 27.47
CA LEU A 705 -10.31 -1.99 26.68
C LEU A 705 -11.12 -3.12 27.35
N GLU A 706 -11.51 -3.03 28.63
CA GLU A 706 -12.05 -4.18 29.39
C GLU A 706 -13.29 -4.81 28.74
N HIS A 707 -14.24 -4.00 28.27
CA HIS A 707 -15.52 -4.46 27.72
C HIS A 707 -15.54 -4.58 26.19
N LEU A 708 -14.45 -4.21 25.51
CA LEU A 708 -14.33 -4.28 24.06
C LEU A 708 -13.92 -5.69 23.61
N ASP A 709 -14.77 -6.68 23.85
CA ASP A 709 -14.45 -8.11 23.64
C ASP A 709 -14.67 -8.58 22.20
N ASN A 710 -15.47 -7.84 21.43
CA ASN A 710 -15.68 -8.05 19.98
C ASN A 710 -14.46 -7.64 19.12
N LEU A 711 -13.41 -7.07 19.72
CA LEU A 711 -12.22 -6.61 18.99
C LEU A 711 -11.52 -7.75 18.23
N SER A 712 -11.27 -7.48 16.95
CA SER A 712 -10.85 -8.42 15.93
C SER A 712 -9.66 -7.89 15.12
N GLY A 713 -9.08 -8.73 14.26
CA GLY A 713 -8.04 -8.28 13.33
C GLY A 713 -6.74 -7.89 14.04
N LYS A 714 -6.39 -6.59 14.04
CA LYS A 714 -5.14 -6.06 14.64
C LYS A 714 -5.44 -5.09 15.78
N LEU A 715 -4.59 -5.08 16.81
CA LEU A 715 -4.58 -4.08 17.89
C LEU A 715 -3.14 -3.67 18.20
N LYS A 716 -2.82 -2.38 18.13
CA LYS A 716 -1.54 -1.80 18.55
C LYS A 716 -1.74 -0.92 19.78
N ILE A 717 -1.22 -1.35 20.93
CA ILE A 717 -1.22 -0.56 22.16
C ILE A 717 0.14 0.15 22.26
N GLN A 718 0.10 1.49 22.27
CA GLN A 718 1.28 2.35 22.38
C GLN A 718 1.37 3.00 23.77
N HIS A 719 2.59 3.42 24.13
CA HIS A 719 2.93 4.12 25.36
C HIS A 719 2.72 3.29 26.65
N LEU A 720 2.95 1.99 26.59
CA LEU A 720 2.71 1.06 27.70
C LEU A 720 3.50 1.37 28.99
N GLU A 721 4.58 2.15 28.90
CA GLU A 721 5.31 2.75 30.03
C GLU A 721 4.46 3.60 31.01
N LEU A 722 3.32 4.13 30.54
CA LEU A 722 2.47 5.09 31.23
C LEU A 722 1.28 4.41 31.95
N VAL A 723 1.11 3.10 31.72
CA VAL A 723 0.35 2.23 32.61
C VAL A 723 1.10 2.19 33.95
N LYS A 724 0.36 2.29 35.06
CA LYS A 724 0.88 2.50 36.41
C LYS A 724 1.53 1.23 37.01
N ASP A 725 0.85 0.09 36.85
CA ASP A 725 1.18 -1.17 37.53
C ASP A 725 0.52 -2.39 36.84
N GLU A 726 0.76 -3.59 37.38
CA GLU A 726 0.17 -4.85 36.89
C GLU A 726 -1.37 -4.87 37.02
N VAL A 727 -1.96 -4.09 37.94
CA VAL A 727 -3.42 -4.07 38.17
C VAL A 727 -4.11 -3.23 37.10
N GLU A 728 -3.64 -2.02 36.81
CA GLU A 728 -4.15 -1.20 35.69
C GLU A 728 -4.00 -1.98 34.37
N ALA A 729 -2.84 -2.60 34.13
CA ALA A 729 -2.60 -3.41 32.93
C ALA A 729 -3.57 -4.61 32.76
N LYS A 730 -4.02 -5.21 33.87
CA LYS A 730 -4.87 -6.42 33.86
C LYS A 730 -6.32 -6.12 33.46
N THR A 731 -6.83 -4.93 33.76
CA THR A 731 -8.19 -4.49 33.38
C THR A 731 -8.44 -4.62 31.87
N ALA A 732 -7.42 -4.35 31.05
CA ALA A 732 -7.46 -4.40 29.58
C ALA A 732 -7.95 -5.75 29.00
N SER A 733 -7.93 -6.83 29.79
CA SER A 733 -8.61 -8.10 29.51
C SER A 733 -8.38 -8.66 28.09
N LEU A 734 -7.15 -8.58 27.58
CA LEU A 734 -6.78 -9.07 26.25
C LEU A 734 -7.09 -10.58 26.06
N PHE A 735 -7.19 -11.34 27.16
CA PHE A 735 -7.58 -12.74 27.19
C PHE A 735 -9.08 -12.99 26.93
N ARG A 736 -9.93 -11.95 26.83
CA ARG A 736 -11.34 -12.08 26.41
C ARG A 736 -11.53 -11.88 24.90
N LYS A 737 -10.52 -11.35 24.19
CA LYS A 737 -10.64 -10.81 22.83
C LYS A 737 -10.40 -11.90 21.77
N GLN A 738 -11.39 -12.78 21.61
CA GLN A 738 -11.26 -14.06 20.93
C GLN A 738 -10.96 -13.96 19.42
N HIS A 739 -11.34 -12.85 18.80
CA HIS A 739 -11.25 -12.58 17.36
C HIS A 739 -9.95 -11.88 16.95
N LEU A 740 -9.11 -11.48 17.93
CA LEU A 740 -7.86 -10.77 17.67
C LEU A 740 -6.81 -11.70 17.03
N ARG A 741 -6.20 -11.25 15.93
CA ARG A 741 -5.20 -12.03 15.15
C ARG A 741 -3.79 -11.46 15.26
N ALA A 742 -3.62 -10.14 15.37
CA ALA A 742 -2.34 -9.48 15.55
C ALA A 742 -2.35 -8.56 16.77
N LEU A 743 -1.30 -8.61 17.58
CA LEU A 743 -1.11 -7.72 18.73
C LEU A 743 0.27 -7.06 18.65
N THR A 744 0.30 -5.74 18.74
CA THR A 744 1.53 -4.97 18.93
C THR A 744 1.51 -4.30 20.29
N LEU A 745 2.52 -4.59 21.12
CA LEU A 745 2.74 -3.93 22.41
C LEU A 745 3.99 -3.05 22.30
N LYS A 746 3.81 -1.73 22.30
CA LYS A 746 4.88 -0.74 22.08
C LYS A 746 5.10 0.15 23.30
N TRP A 747 6.35 0.18 23.74
CA TRP A 747 6.91 1.15 24.68
C TRP A 747 7.74 2.20 23.93
N SER A 748 7.77 3.45 24.38
CA SER A 748 8.65 4.48 23.80
C SER A 748 10.07 4.40 24.36
N LEU A 749 11.06 4.73 23.53
CA LEU A 749 12.49 4.55 23.80
C LEU A 749 13.23 5.90 23.94
N PRO A 750 14.43 5.93 24.55
CA PRO A 750 15.10 4.85 25.30
C PRO A 750 14.97 5.03 26.83
N ARG A 751 14.51 4.00 27.56
CA ARG A 751 14.21 4.09 29.00
C ARG A 751 15.31 3.48 29.88
N ARG A 752 16.01 4.30 30.67
CA ARG A 752 17.07 3.84 31.60
C ARG A 752 16.54 3.28 32.93
N VAL A 753 15.32 3.65 33.39
CA VAL A 753 14.94 3.53 34.82
C VAL A 753 13.94 2.41 35.18
N PHE A 754 12.81 2.24 34.47
CA PHE A 754 11.60 1.60 35.03
C PHE A 754 11.37 0.09 34.74
N ALA A 755 12.43 -0.69 34.48
CA ALA A 755 12.33 -2.08 34.01
C ALA A 755 11.49 -3.06 34.86
N GLY A 756 11.32 -2.81 36.16
CA GLY A 756 10.48 -3.66 37.02
C GLY A 756 8.98 -3.55 36.73
N ARG A 757 8.52 -2.36 36.31
CA ARG A 757 7.10 -2.12 35.99
C ARG A 757 6.71 -2.80 34.68
N ASP A 758 7.54 -2.68 33.65
CA ASP A 758 7.28 -3.22 32.32
C ASP A 758 7.02 -4.74 32.36
N VAL A 759 7.75 -5.47 33.22
CA VAL A 759 7.57 -6.92 33.45
C VAL A 759 6.15 -7.23 33.97
N GLY A 760 5.66 -6.47 34.95
CA GLY A 760 4.29 -6.60 35.47
C GLY A 760 3.24 -6.26 34.43
N VAL A 761 3.41 -5.15 33.69
CA VAL A 761 2.51 -4.74 32.60
C VAL A 761 2.42 -5.82 31.52
N LEU A 762 3.56 -6.34 31.04
CA LEU A 762 3.57 -7.42 30.05
C LEU A 762 2.93 -8.71 30.60
N LYS A 763 3.21 -9.07 31.87
CA LYS A 763 2.62 -10.25 32.54
C LYS A 763 1.09 -10.19 32.62
N ALA A 764 0.52 -9.00 32.86
CA ALA A 764 -0.92 -8.79 32.87
C ALA A 764 -1.57 -8.80 31.47
N LEU A 765 -0.89 -8.28 30.44
CA LEU A 765 -1.40 -8.14 29.07
C LEU A 765 -1.41 -9.47 28.28
N LYS A 766 -1.96 -10.53 28.88
CA LYS A 766 -2.07 -11.88 28.29
C LYS A 766 -3.08 -11.89 27.12
N PRO A 767 -2.67 -12.21 25.88
CA PRO A 767 -3.57 -12.34 24.73
C PRO A 767 -4.32 -13.69 24.72
N GLN A 768 -5.27 -13.81 23.80
CA GLN A 768 -5.94 -15.07 23.48
C GLN A 768 -5.08 -16.05 22.68
N LYS A 769 -5.39 -17.35 22.80
CA LYS A 769 -4.65 -18.47 22.18
C LYS A 769 -4.77 -18.57 20.65
N ASN A 770 -5.61 -17.72 20.05
CA ASN A 770 -5.92 -17.68 18.61
C ASN A 770 -5.00 -16.72 17.83
N LEU A 771 -4.11 -16.01 18.52
CA LEU A 771 -3.20 -14.99 17.97
C LEU A 771 -2.25 -15.61 16.91
N LYS A 772 -2.02 -14.87 15.83
CA LYS A 772 -1.17 -15.25 14.68
C LYS A 772 0.05 -14.36 14.51
N GLU A 773 -0.01 -13.09 14.92
CA GLU A 773 1.11 -12.14 14.88
C GLU A 773 1.30 -11.46 16.25
N LEU A 774 2.54 -11.40 16.75
CA LEU A 774 2.91 -10.69 17.97
C LEU A 774 4.15 -9.82 17.72
N GLU A 775 4.04 -8.54 18.05
CA GLU A 775 5.12 -7.54 17.96
C GLU A 775 5.35 -6.91 19.34
N LEU A 776 6.54 -7.10 19.90
CA LEU A 776 6.99 -6.38 21.11
C LEU A 776 8.04 -5.35 20.69
N ASP A 777 7.79 -4.08 20.99
CA ASP A 777 8.69 -2.97 20.65
C ASP A 777 9.05 -2.15 21.90
N GLY A 778 10.33 -2.06 22.22
CA GLY A 778 10.88 -1.16 23.25
C GLY A 778 10.75 -1.61 24.72
N TYR A 779 10.23 -2.81 24.99
CA TYR A 779 10.05 -3.36 26.35
C TYR A 779 11.34 -3.34 27.19
N GLY A 780 11.26 -2.76 28.40
CA GLY A 780 12.40 -2.53 29.29
C GLY A 780 12.78 -3.70 30.22
N GLY A 781 12.02 -4.80 30.23
CA GLY A 781 12.31 -5.95 31.08
C GLY A 781 13.58 -6.72 30.66
N HIS A 782 14.13 -7.49 31.59
CA HIS A 782 15.38 -8.23 31.38
C HIS A 782 15.18 -9.67 30.85
N SER A 783 13.96 -10.21 30.95
CA SER A 783 13.57 -11.51 30.41
C SER A 783 12.09 -11.51 29.99
N LEU A 784 11.70 -12.49 29.18
CA LEU A 784 10.33 -12.78 28.75
C LEU A 784 9.81 -14.10 29.38
N ARG A 785 9.67 -14.15 30.70
CA ARG A 785 9.14 -15.31 31.47
C ARG A 785 7.60 -15.33 31.62
N SER A 786 6.87 -14.73 30.70
CA SER A 786 5.41 -14.55 30.86
C SER A 786 4.61 -15.69 30.20
N TRP A 787 3.30 -15.48 30.03
CA TRP A 787 2.38 -16.31 29.24
C TRP A 787 2.85 -16.61 27.79
N PHE A 788 3.89 -15.92 27.33
CA PHE A 788 4.56 -16.02 26.03
C PHE A 788 4.92 -17.47 25.63
N SER A 789 5.30 -18.30 26.60
CA SER A 789 5.63 -19.71 26.41
C SER A 789 4.40 -20.57 26.08
N ASN A 790 3.45 -20.63 27.01
CA ASN A 790 2.34 -21.59 26.98
C ASN A 790 1.10 -21.13 26.20
N SER A 791 0.97 -19.85 25.86
CA SER A 791 -0.30 -19.28 25.33
C SER A 791 -0.30 -19.00 23.83
N LEU A 792 0.84 -19.18 23.15
CA LEU A 792 1.07 -18.72 21.77
C LEU A 792 1.28 -19.86 20.75
N GLN A 793 0.75 -21.06 21.02
CA GLN A 793 0.95 -22.24 20.16
C GLN A 793 0.57 -22.01 18.68
N ASN A 794 -0.43 -21.16 18.43
CA ASN A 794 -0.93 -20.80 17.11
C ASN A 794 -0.08 -19.77 16.35
N LEU A 795 0.91 -19.14 16.97
CA LEU A 795 1.62 -17.97 16.45
C LEU A 795 2.39 -18.31 15.17
N VAL A 796 2.30 -17.43 14.16
CA VAL A 796 2.95 -17.59 12.84
C VAL A 796 4.04 -16.54 12.62
N VAL A 797 3.87 -15.35 13.19
CA VAL A 797 4.82 -14.22 13.09
C VAL A 797 5.19 -13.73 14.49
N LEU A 798 6.49 -13.68 14.79
CA LEU A 798 7.03 -13.08 16.01
C LEU A 798 8.04 -11.98 15.66
N LYS A 799 7.81 -10.78 16.20
CA LYS A 799 8.69 -9.61 16.04
C LYS A 799 9.14 -9.09 17.41
N LEU A 800 10.44 -8.91 17.57
CA LEU A 800 11.09 -8.47 18.80
C LEU A 800 12.01 -7.28 18.49
N PHE A 801 11.50 -6.06 18.69
CA PHE A 801 12.18 -4.82 18.31
C PHE A 801 12.63 -4.00 19.52
N ASN A 802 13.87 -3.51 19.47
CA ASN A 802 14.42 -2.53 20.41
C ASN A 802 14.37 -2.93 21.91
N LEU A 803 14.34 -4.23 22.24
CA LEU A 803 14.31 -4.70 23.63
C LEU A 803 15.72 -4.60 24.26
N CYS A 804 16.26 -3.39 24.36
CA CYS A 804 17.67 -3.11 24.68
C CYS A 804 18.12 -3.59 26.08
N ARG A 805 17.20 -3.99 26.96
CA ARG A 805 17.49 -4.54 28.30
C ARG A 805 17.31 -6.06 28.40
N LEU A 806 16.68 -6.69 27.40
CA LEU A 806 16.43 -8.13 27.34
C LEU A 806 17.75 -8.90 27.32
N LYS A 807 17.86 -9.96 28.13
CA LYS A 807 18.96 -10.93 28.09
C LYS A 807 18.52 -12.31 27.59
N TYR A 808 17.29 -12.74 27.93
CA TYR A 808 16.79 -14.10 27.68
C TYR A 808 15.34 -14.12 27.21
N ILE A 809 15.02 -14.97 26.21
CA ILE A 809 13.64 -15.19 25.70
C ILE A 809 13.12 -16.53 26.22
N GLU A 810 12.78 -16.57 27.51
CA GLU A 810 12.57 -17.83 28.23
C GLU A 810 11.25 -18.52 27.87
N LEU A 811 11.36 -19.64 27.15
CA LEU A 811 10.25 -20.46 26.69
C LEU A 811 10.13 -21.74 27.53
N ASP A 812 9.16 -21.79 28.45
CA ASP A 812 8.79 -23.00 29.19
C ASP A 812 7.93 -23.92 28.31
N GLY A 813 8.42 -25.13 28.02
CA GLY A 813 7.70 -26.10 27.20
C GLY A 813 8.05 -27.53 27.57
N TYR A 814 7.05 -28.28 28.04
CA TYR A 814 7.15 -29.74 28.16
C TYR A 814 7.19 -30.34 26.75
N GLY A 815 8.24 -31.11 26.44
CA GLY A 815 8.41 -31.77 25.13
C GLY A 815 9.15 -30.98 24.04
N GLY A 816 9.91 -29.93 24.39
CA GLY A 816 10.88 -29.26 23.51
C GLY A 816 10.30 -28.34 22.41
N HIS A 817 9.21 -28.75 21.76
CA HIS A 817 8.52 -27.98 20.75
C HIS A 817 7.88 -26.72 21.35
N SER A 818 8.34 -25.54 20.94
CA SER A 818 7.82 -24.23 21.38
C SER A 818 7.31 -23.47 20.16
N LEU A 819 6.17 -22.77 20.25
CA LEU A 819 5.62 -22.00 19.11
C LEU A 819 5.59 -22.81 17.77
N PRO A 820 4.97 -24.00 17.73
CA PRO A 820 5.14 -24.95 16.61
C PRO A 820 4.72 -24.41 15.24
N CYS A 821 3.79 -23.45 15.18
CA CYS A 821 3.33 -22.82 13.94
C CYS A 821 4.19 -21.64 13.45
N LEU A 822 5.27 -21.28 14.15
CA LEU A 822 6.06 -20.06 13.86
C LEU A 822 6.79 -20.18 12.52
N LYS A 823 6.42 -19.33 11.55
CA LYS A 823 7.03 -19.27 10.21
C LYS A 823 8.02 -18.13 10.05
N HIS A 824 7.76 -16.98 10.68
CA HIS A 824 8.57 -15.77 10.52
C HIS A 824 9.03 -15.23 11.88
N LEU A 825 10.35 -15.08 12.04
CA LEU A 825 10.98 -14.53 13.24
C LEU A 825 11.88 -13.35 12.88
N TRP A 826 11.57 -12.16 13.43
CA TRP A 826 12.40 -10.96 13.25
C TRP A 826 12.81 -10.38 14.60
N ILE A 827 14.11 -10.29 14.86
CA ILE A 827 14.69 -9.65 16.04
C ILE A 827 15.53 -8.45 15.58
N ARG A 828 15.31 -7.25 16.13
CA ARG A 828 16.03 -6.02 15.76
C ARG A 828 16.43 -5.21 16.99
N ASN A 829 17.69 -4.77 17.05
CA ASN A 829 18.22 -3.84 18.07
C ASN A 829 18.08 -4.33 19.53
N CYS A 830 18.05 -5.65 19.74
CA CYS A 830 18.02 -6.26 21.07
C CYS A 830 19.45 -6.35 21.65
N ARG A 831 20.12 -5.19 21.82
CA ARG A 831 21.58 -5.10 22.02
C ARG A 831 22.17 -5.96 23.16
N ARG A 832 21.37 -6.34 24.18
CA ARG A 832 21.79 -7.15 25.34
C ARG A 832 21.32 -8.61 25.33
N LEU A 833 20.56 -9.04 24.32
CA LEU A 833 20.03 -10.40 24.21
C LEU A 833 21.19 -11.39 24.04
N VAL A 834 21.20 -12.51 24.77
CA VAL A 834 22.30 -13.51 24.76
C VAL A 834 21.85 -14.87 24.25
N SER A 835 20.67 -15.33 24.68
CA SER A 835 20.20 -16.71 24.52
C SER A 835 18.68 -16.79 24.67
N TRP A 836 18.08 -17.94 24.32
CA TRP A 836 16.67 -18.24 24.58
C TRP A 836 16.42 -18.88 25.96
N ARG A 837 17.48 -19.32 26.65
CA ARG A 837 17.41 -19.78 28.04
C ARG A 837 18.57 -19.23 28.86
N SER A 838 18.32 -18.97 30.15
CA SER A 838 19.32 -18.48 31.10
C SER A 838 20.20 -19.61 31.67
N THR A 839 19.68 -20.83 31.72
CA THR A 839 20.39 -22.05 32.12
C THR A 839 20.90 -22.82 30.90
N THR A 840 21.95 -23.61 31.08
CA THR A 840 22.57 -24.43 30.03
C THR A 840 22.16 -25.91 30.07
N GLU A 841 21.43 -26.31 31.11
CA GLU A 841 21.10 -27.70 31.48
C GLU A 841 19.85 -28.25 30.78
N ILE A 842 19.13 -27.40 30.04
CA ILE A 842 17.84 -27.74 29.40
C ILE A 842 17.93 -27.40 27.91
N GLU A 843 17.39 -28.29 27.07
CA GLU A 843 17.46 -28.22 25.61
C GLU A 843 17.02 -26.86 25.03
N MET A 844 17.50 -26.49 23.83
CA MET A 844 17.05 -25.26 23.18
C MET A 844 15.64 -25.45 22.59
N PRO A 845 14.77 -24.41 22.62
CA PRO A 845 13.41 -24.51 22.07
C PRO A 845 13.45 -24.80 20.56
N GLN A 846 12.51 -25.61 20.09
CA GLN A 846 12.39 -26.04 18.68
C GLN A 846 11.28 -25.31 17.94
N PHE A 847 11.59 -24.72 16.78
CA PHE A 847 10.68 -24.03 15.86
C PHE A 847 10.55 -24.81 14.52
N PRO A 848 9.69 -25.84 14.44
CA PRO A 848 9.64 -26.75 13.29
C PRO A 848 9.03 -26.18 12.00
N SER A 849 8.30 -25.06 12.07
CA SER A 849 7.68 -24.41 10.89
C SER A 849 8.49 -23.22 10.33
N LEU A 850 9.68 -22.94 10.85
CA LEU A 850 10.38 -21.68 10.60
C LEU A 850 10.92 -21.59 9.16
N SER A 851 10.37 -20.66 8.37
CA SER A 851 10.78 -20.43 6.98
C SER A 851 11.63 -19.16 6.79
N HIS A 852 11.48 -18.16 7.66
CA HIS A 852 12.15 -16.86 7.56
C HIS A 852 12.74 -16.41 8.90
N LEU A 853 14.04 -16.12 8.92
CA LEU A 853 14.79 -15.61 10.07
C LEU A 853 15.53 -14.31 9.73
N ARG A 854 15.19 -13.20 10.41
CA ARG A 854 15.90 -11.91 10.29
C ARG A 854 16.38 -11.44 11.66
N ILE A 855 17.70 -11.28 11.83
CA ILE A 855 18.32 -10.82 13.08
C ILE A 855 19.21 -9.62 12.79
N GLU A 856 18.91 -8.48 13.40
CA GLU A 856 19.57 -7.20 13.13
C GLU A 856 20.02 -6.51 14.41
N TYR A 857 21.23 -5.94 14.44
CA TYR A 857 21.75 -5.15 15.58
C TYR A 857 21.68 -5.89 16.94
N CYS A 858 22.00 -7.19 16.94
CA CYS A 858 21.98 -8.05 18.13
C CYS A 858 23.38 -8.64 18.42
N PRO A 859 24.37 -7.80 18.80
CA PRO A 859 25.77 -8.24 18.95
C PRO A 859 25.98 -9.30 20.04
N ASN A 860 25.23 -9.26 21.14
CA ASN A 860 25.46 -10.17 22.26
C ASN A 860 24.79 -11.55 22.12
N LEU A 861 23.97 -11.76 21.07
CA LEU A 861 23.23 -13.00 20.87
C LEU A 861 24.19 -14.08 20.34
N VAL A 862 24.29 -15.21 21.04
CA VAL A 862 25.26 -16.29 20.74
C VAL A 862 24.60 -17.65 20.49
N ARG A 863 23.32 -17.83 20.87
CA ARG A 863 22.58 -19.09 20.69
C ARG A 863 21.20 -18.88 20.08
N LEU A 864 20.96 -19.52 18.94
CA LEU A 864 19.67 -19.64 18.26
C LEU A 864 18.84 -20.83 18.79
N PRO A 865 17.50 -20.81 18.61
CA PRO A 865 16.66 -22.00 18.78
C PRO A 865 17.09 -23.11 17.81
N GLN A 866 16.61 -24.33 18.03
CA GLN A 866 16.59 -25.35 16.99
C GLN A 866 15.45 -25.05 16.00
N PHE A 867 15.64 -25.31 14.72
CA PHE A 867 14.63 -25.15 13.67
C PHE A 867 14.80 -26.24 12.60
N SER A 868 13.78 -26.42 11.75
CA SER A 868 13.78 -27.45 10.70
C SER A 868 14.66 -27.07 9.50
N ALA A 869 14.92 -28.04 8.63
CA ALA A 869 15.63 -27.84 7.36
C ALA A 869 14.81 -27.06 6.30
N ASP A 870 13.54 -26.72 6.61
CA ASP A 870 12.61 -26.01 5.73
C ASP A 870 12.77 -24.48 5.73
N ILE A 871 13.80 -23.96 6.42
CA ILE A 871 14.14 -22.54 6.43
C ILE A 871 14.63 -22.09 5.04
N GLU A 872 13.94 -21.11 4.44
CA GLU A 872 14.21 -20.63 3.07
C GLU A 872 15.04 -19.35 3.04
N THR A 873 14.82 -18.44 3.99
CA THR A 873 15.46 -17.11 4.03
C THR A 873 16.10 -16.82 5.39
N VAL A 874 17.39 -16.47 5.37
CA VAL A 874 18.19 -16.10 6.55
C VAL A 874 18.89 -14.76 6.30
N ASP A 875 18.71 -13.81 7.21
CA ASP A 875 19.31 -12.47 7.15
C ASP A 875 19.90 -12.07 8.51
N LEU A 876 21.24 -11.97 8.58
CA LEU A 876 22.01 -11.73 9.80
C LEU A 876 22.82 -10.42 9.66
N ARG A 877 22.36 -9.35 10.31
CA ARG A 877 22.95 -8.00 10.20
C ARG A 877 23.48 -7.48 11.55
N LYS A 878 24.75 -7.07 11.60
CA LYS A 878 25.40 -6.46 12.78
C LYS A 878 25.22 -7.32 14.05
N VAL A 879 25.51 -8.62 13.91
CA VAL A 879 25.59 -9.62 14.98
C VAL A 879 27.07 -9.97 15.25
N ASP A 880 27.38 -10.66 16.35
CA ASP A 880 28.73 -11.21 16.56
C ASP A 880 28.96 -12.47 15.71
N ARG A 881 30.25 -12.75 15.42
CA ARG A 881 30.69 -13.93 14.67
C ARG A 881 30.22 -15.24 15.31
N LYS A 882 30.22 -15.34 16.65
CA LYS A 882 29.83 -16.59 17.36
C LYS A 882 28.41 -17.04 17.02
N LEU A 883 27.51 -16.11 16.68
CA LEU A 883 26.16 -16.45 16.23
C LEU A 883 26.15 -17.09 14.84
N LEU A 884 27.03 -16.65 13.94
CA LEU A 884 27.18 -17.23 12.61
C LEU A 884 27.85 -18.61 12.69
N ASP A 885 28.89 -18.76 13.53
CA ASP A 885 29.52 -20.06 13.79
C ASP A 885 28.48 -21.04 14.40
N GLN A 886 27.63 -20.59 15.34
CA GLN A 886 26.56 -21.41 15.93
C GLN A 886 25.38 -21.70 14.99
N PHE A 887 25.04 -20.76 14.10
CA PHE A 887 24.07 -20.99 13.03
C PHE A 887 24.53 -22.12 12.10
N VAL A 888 25.80 -22.13 11.68
CA VAL A 888 26.37 -23.21 10.85
C VAL A 888 26.34 -24.55 11.58
N ALA A 889 26.62 -24.57 12.89
CA ALA A 889 26.51 -25.77 13.71
C ALA A 889 25.05 -26.24 13.96
N SER A 890 24.04 -25.46 13.55
CA SER A 890 22.61 -25.83 13.63
C SER A 890 22.00 -26.29 12.30
N LEU A 891 22.77 -26.29 11.20
CA LEU A 891 22.32 -26.77 9.91
C LEU A 891 22.24 -28.32 9.89
N PRO A 892 21.34 -28.92 9.10
CA PRO A 892 21.32 -30.37 8.88
C PRO A 892 22.63 -30.84 8.21
N PRO A 893 23.05 -32.10 8.38
CA PRO A 893 24.31 -32.61 7.84
C PRO A 893 24.36 -32.58 6.31
N PRO A 894 25.55 -32.64 5.67
CA PRO A 894 25.67 -32.47 4.20
C PRO A 894 24.91 -33.51 3.37
N SER A 895 24.60 -34.66 3.96
CA SER A 895 23.77 -35.73 3.39
C SER A 895 22.26 -35.43 3.38
N SER A 896 21.84 -34.29 3.94
CA SER A 896 20.45 -33.82 3.99
C SER A 896 20.43 -32.30 3.81
N PRO A 897 20.61 -31.81 2.56
CA PRO A 897 20.86 -30.40 2.30
C PRO A 897 19.71 -29.48 2.76
N SER A 898 20.07 -28.30 3.26
CA SER A 898 19.10 -27.29 3.69
C SER A 898 18.34 -26.66 2.52
N ARG A 899 17.09 -26.24 2.74
CA ARG A 899 16.25 -25.55 1.74
C ARG A 899 16.50 -24.03 1.66
N ILE A 900 17.61 -23.55 2.21
CA ILE A 900 17.93 -22.11 2.25
C ILE A 900 18.21 -21.63 0.83
N LYS A 901 17.33 -20.79 0.30
CA LYS A 901 17.45 -20.12 -1.01
C LYS A 901 18.15 -18.77 -0.89
N LYS A 902 17.96 -18.05 0.21
CA LYS A 902 18.55 -16.71 0.42
C LYS A 902 19.30 -16.60 1.74
N LEU A 903 20.58 -16.23 1.66
CA LEU A 903 21.42 -15.91 2.80
C LEU A 903 21.97 -14.48 2.66
N THR A 904 21.73 -13.64 3.67
CA THR A 904 22.33 -12.31 3.80
C THR A 904 23.17 -12.25 5.07
N ILE A 905 24.44 -11.84 4.94
CA ILE A 905 25.39 -11.61 6.03
C ILE A 905 25.83 -10.15 5.94
N CYS A 906 25.53 -9.34 6.95
CA CYS A 906 25.86 -7.92 6.95
C CYS A 906 26.55 -7.47 8.25
N GLY A 907 27.56 -6.61 8.17
CA GLY A 907 28.03 -5.85 9.33
C GLY A 907 28.78 -6.62 10.44
N ILE A 908 29.20 -7.87 10.21
CA ILE A 908 29.83 -8.71 11.24
C ILE A 908 31.32 -8.34 11.38
N ARG A 909 31.64 -7.49 12.37
CA ARG A 909 33.02 -7.01 12.61
C ARG A 909 34.03 -8.11 12.97
N GLY A 910 33.61 -9.18 13.64
CA GLY A 910 34.50 -10.30 14.04
C GLY A 910 34.85 -11.29 12.92
N LEU A 911 34.27 -11.13 11.72
CA LEU A 911 34.33 -12.11 10.64
C LEU A 911 35.59 -11.90 9.79
N ARG A 912 36.66 -12.67 10.05
CA ARG A 912 37.87 -12.70 9.20
C ARG A 912 37.79 -13.67 8.02
N ILE A 913 37.11 -14.80 8.22
CA ILE A 913 36.82 -15.84 7.23
C ILE A 913 35.40 -16.37 7.53
N LEU A 914 34.64 -16.82 6.53
CA LEU A 914 33.36 -17.50 6.80
C LEU A 914 33.60 -18.84 7.55
N PRO A 915 32.62 -19.35 8.32
CA PRO A 915 32.78 -20.61 9.03
C PRO A 915 32.95 -21.78 8.06
N GLN A 916 33.87 -22.68 8.37
CA GLN A 916 34.06 -23.92 7.63
C GLN A 916 32.76 -24.74 7.66
N GLY A 917 32.32 -25.21 6.50
CA GLY A 917 31.05 -25.93 6.35
C GLY A 917 29.84 -25.06 6.01
N LEU A 918 29.90 -23.71 6.07
CA LEU A 918 28.76 -22.86 5.69
C LEU A 918 28.27 -23.16 4.26
N LEU A 919 29.14 -23.01 3.25
CA LEU A 919 28.77 -23.19 1.83
C LEU A 919 28.39 -24.63 1.46
N PRO A 920 29.07 -25.70 1.95
CA PRO A 920 28.68 -27.09 1.71
C PRO A 920 27.25 -27.48 2.16
N HIS A 921 26.72 -26.93 3.25
CA HIS A 921 25.35 -27.23 3.71
C HIS A 921 24.25 -26.48 2.94
N LEU A 922 24.64 -25.48 2.13
CA LEU A 922 23.79 -24.55 1.41
C LEU A 922 23.71 -24.92 -0.09
N ALA A 923 23.35 -26.17 -0.38
CA ALA A 923 23.30 -26.68 -1.76
C ALA A 923 22.19 -26.03 -2.60
N SER A 924 21.06 -25.69 -1.99
CA SER A 924 19.89 -25.05 -2.62
C SER A 924 19.94 -23.52 -2.67
N LEU A 925 21.10 -22.91 -2.35
CA LEU A 925 21.23 -21.47 -2.24
C LEU A 925 21.19 -20.79 -3.62
N GLU A 926 20.22 -19.89 -3.80
CA GLU A 926 20.01 -19.10 -5.01
C GLU A 926 20.66 -17.70 -4.90
N TYR A 927 20.60 -17.08 -3.71
CA TYR A 927 21.07 -15.72 -3.42
C TYR A 927 22.03 -15.69 -2.22
N LEU A 928 23.24 -15.15 -2.43
CA LEU A 928 24.23 -14.92 -1.35
C LEU A 928 24.69 -13.46 -1.34
N TRP A 929 24.38 -12.73 -0.27
CA TRP A 929 24.73 -11.32 -0.10
C TRP A 929 25.65 -11.14 1.12
N ILE A 930 26.86 -10.60 0.93
CA ILE A 930 27.84 -10.36 2.00
C ILE A 930 28.27 -8.89 1.98
N LEU A 931 27.85 -8.14 3.00
CA LEU A 931 27.83 -6.68 3.00
C LEU A 931 28.49 -6.08 4.26
N VAL A 932 29.31 -5.04 4.14
CA VAL A 932 29.83 -4.21 5.24
C VAL A 932 30.55 -5.03 6.34
N CYS A 933 31.27 -6.10 5.97
CA CYS A 933 32.06 -6.93 6.90
C CYS A 933 33.55 -6.51 6.83
N PRO A 934 34.00 -5.54 7.64
CA PRO A 934 35.27 -4.82 7.39
C PRO A 934 36.51 -5.70 7.49
N ASN A 935 36.50 -6.70 8.37
CA ASN A 935 37.68 -7.54 8.65
C ASN A 935 37.73 -8.82 7.78
N LEU A 936 36.80 -9.00 6.84
CA LEU A 936 36.70 -10.20 6.01
C LEU A 936 37.84 -10.24 4.99
N MET A 937 38.71 -11.25 5.10
CA MET A 937 39.92 -11.40 4.29
C MET A 937 39.78 -12.50 3.23
N ASN A 938 38.97 -13.54 3.50
CA ASN A 938 38.71 -14.64 2.55
C ASN A 938 37.33 -15.26 2.83
N LEU A 939 36.74 -15.93 1.84
CA LEU A 939 35.42 -16.54 1.95
C LEU A 939 35.47 -18.00 2.43
N SER A 940 36.46 -18.79 2.04
CA SER A 940 36.86 -20.05 2.69
C SER A 940 38.13 -20.60 2.02
N PRO A 941 38.80 -21.64 2.55
CA PRO A 941 39.54 -22.57 1.69
C PRO A 941 38.60 -23.16 0.61
N PRO A 942 39.11 -23.61 -0.56
CA PRO A 942 38.28 -24.08 -1.65
C PRO A 942 37.45 -25.31 -1.23
N ALA A 943 36.13 -25.15 -1.18
CA ALA A 943 35.22 -26.25 -0.96
C ALA A 943 35.15 -27.13 -2.22
N THR A 944 35.14 -28.45 -2.05
CA THR A 944 34.93 -29.43 -3.13
C THR A 944 33.46 -29.53 -3.57
N SER A 945 32.56 -28.83 -2.90
CA SER A 945 31.12 -28.78 -3.16
C SER A 945 30.78 -27.86 -4.33
N ARG A 946 30.19 -28.40 -5.41
CA ARG A 946 29.63 -27.59 -6.51
C ARG A 946 28.30 -26.95 -6.08
N GLN A 947 28.24 -25.61 -5.97
CA GLN A 947 26.97 -24.91 -5.74
C GLN A 947 26.22 -24.71 -7.06
N GLN A 948 25.34 -25.65 -7.40
CA GLN A 948 24.65 -25.69 -8.68
C GLN A 948 23.45 -24.73 -8.79
N HIS A 949 22.94 -24.21 -7.67
CA HIS A 949 21.73 -23.38 -7.64
C HIS A 949 21.98 -21.88 -7.49
N LEU A 950 23.22 -21.44 -7.23
CA LEU A 950 23.52 -20.04 -6.96
C LEU A 950 23.41 -19.20 -8.24
N THR A 951 22.48 -18.25 -8.25
CA THR A 951 22.19 -17.38 -9.40
C THR A 951 22.61 -15.92 -9.18
N SER A 952 22.60 -15.42 -7.94
CA SER A 952 22.94 -14.02 -7.62
C SER A 952 23.88 -13.93 -6.42
N LEU A 953 25.00 -13.22 -6.62
CA LEU A 953 26.07 -13.07 -5.64
C LEU A 953 26.43 -11.58 -5.47
N GLN A 954 26.38 -11.06 -4.24
CA GLN A 954 26.69 -9.67 -3.95
C GLN A 954 27.75 -9.54 -2.85
N PHE A 955 28.80 -8.79 -3.15
CA PHE A 955 29.83 -8.34 -2.23
C PHE A 955 29.77 -6.82 -2.11
N SER A 956 29.69 -6.28 -0.90
CA SER A 956 29.71 -4.83 -0.70
C SER A 956 30.49 -4.38 0.52
N ALA A 957 31.30 -3.31 0.43
CA ALA A 957 32.04 -2.70 1.52
C ALA A 957 32.91 -3.70 2.31
N LEU A 958 33.80 -4.41 1.61
CA LEU A 958 34.68 -5.45 2.14
C LEU A 958 36.17 -5.07 1.93
N PRO A 959 36.69 -4.07 2.66
CA PRO A 959 38.00 -3.45 2.36
C PRO A 959 39.20 -4.41 2.44
N ASN A 960 39.16 -5.39 3.36
CA ASN A 960 40.23 -6.38 3.51
C ASN A 960 40.11 -7.59 2.56
N LEU A 961 39.07 -7.68 1.73
CA LEU A 961 38.84 -8.82 0.84
C LEU A 961 39.60 -8.66 -0.48
N GLY A 962 40.84 -9.15 -0.51
CA GLY A 962 41.74 -9.03 -1.67
C GLY A 962 41.54 -10.10 -2.74
N VAL A 963 41.93 -11.35 -2.44
CA VAL A 963 41.80 -12.50 -3.34
C VAL A 963 41.04 -13.60 -2.61
N PHE A 964 39.98 -14.13 -3.23
CA PHE A 964 39.11 -15.14 -2.66
C PHE A 964 38.66 -16.17 -3.70
N TYR A 965 38.43 -17.39 -3.25
CA TYR A 965 38.14 -18.54 -4.13
C TYR A 965 36.75 -19.12 -3.83
N ILE A 966 35.86 -19.09 -4.82
CA ILE A 966 34.64 -19.91 -4.83
C ILE A 966 34.66 -20.73 -6.13
N TRP A 967 34.81 -22.05 -6.02
CA TRP A 967 34.86 -22.93 -7.19
C TRP A 967 33.48 -23.53 -7.48
N GLY A 968 33.18 -23.75 -8.77
CA GLY A 968 31.98 -24.49 -9.17
C GLY A 968 30.66 -23.72 -9.06
N LEU A 969 30.61 -22.50 -9.61
CA LEU A 969 29.39 -21.68 -9.78
C LEU A 969 28.94 -21.61 -11.26
N PRO A 970 28.46 -22.72 -11.86
CA PRO A 970 28.13 -22.77 -13.29
C PRO A 970 26.87 -21.96 -13.66
N ASN A 971 25.95 -21.76 -12.72
CA ASN A 971 24.62 -21.16 -12.96
C ASN A 971 24.49 -19.73 -12.41
N LEU A 972 25.61 -19.11 -12.00
CA LEU A 972 25.66 -17.72 -11.57
C LEU A 972 25.27 -16.81 -12.74
N ARG A 973 24.25 -15.98 -12.57
CA ARG A 973 23.74 -15.00 -13.55
C ARG A 973 24.11 -13.57 -13.21
N GLU A 974 24.16 -13.24 -11.92
CA GLU A 974 24.41 -11.88 -11.44
C GLU A 974 25.56 -11.84 -10.43
N LEU A 975 26.51 -10.93 -10.64
CA LEU A 975 27.61 -10.66 -9.72
C LEU A 975 27.78 -9.16 -9.48
N TYR A 976 27.63 -8.74 -8.23
CA TYR A 976 27.80 -7.35 -7.78
C TYR A 976 28.99 -7.25 -6.82
N ILE A 977 29.93 -6.34 -7.11
CA ILE A 977 31.19 -6.14 -6.37
C ILE A 977 31.37 -4.64 -6.12
N TRP A 978 30.92 -4.14 -4.95
CA TRP A 978 30.83 -2.71 -4.65
C TRP A 978 31.68 -2.30 -3.45
N ASN A 979 32.62 -1.36 -3.56
CA ASN A 979 33.50 -0.92 -2.48
C ASN A 979 34.36 -2.07 -1.89
N LEU A 980 35.24 -2.61 -2.74
CA LEU A 980 36.29 -3.57 -2.37
C LEU A 980 37.68 -2.99 -2.73
N PRO A 981 38.22 -2.01 -2.01
CA PRO A 981 39.52 -1.42 -2.32
C PRO A 981 40.69 -2.42 -2.32
N GLY A 982 40.58 -3.56 -1.63
CA GLY A 982 41.58 -4.63 -1.64
C GLY A 982 41.68 -5.43 -2.96
N ILE A 983 40.68 -5.38 -3.85
CA ILE A 983 40.61 -6.29 -5.01
C ILE A 983 41.51 -5.84 -6.18
N LYS A 984 42.77 -6.30 -6.20
CA LYS A 984 43.75 -5.88 -7.23
C LYS A 984 43.46 -6.42 -8.64
N ARG A 985 42.77 -7.56 -8.75
CA ARG A 985 42.38 -8.24 -10.00
C ARG A 985 41.07 -9.01 -9.78
N LEU A 986 40.25 -9.16 -10.82
CA LEU A 986 39.04 -10.01 -10.73
C LEU A 986 39.42 -11.49 -10.49
N PRO A 987 38.65 -12.26 -9.70
CA PRO A 987 39.05 -13.61 -9.28
C PRO A 987 39.04 -14.63 -10.42
N GLU A 988 40.09 -15.44 -10.55
CA GLU A 988 40.25 -16.38 -11.67
C GLU A 988 39.22 -17.51 -11.75
N TRP A 989 38.51 -17.81 -10.65
CA TRP A 989 37.44 -18.81 -10.68
C TRP A 989 36.26 -18.36 -11.56
N LEU A 990 36.05 -17.05 -11.73
CA LEU A 990 34.94 -16.48 -12.50
C LEU A 990 35.00 -16.85 -13.99
N GLN A 991 36.18 -17.21 -14.51
CA GLN A 991 36.34 -17.68 -15.90
C GLN A 991 35.53 -18.95 -16.23
N HIS A 992 35.02 -19.66 -15.21
CA HIS A 992 34.19 -20.86 -15.34
C HIS A 992 32.69 -20.59 -15.15
N SER A 993 32.27 -19.35 -14.88
CA SER A 993 30.88 -18.96 -14.67
C SER A 993 30.22 -18.60 -16.02
N SER A 994 30.07 -19.60 -16.90
CA SER A 994 29.66 -19.41 -18.29
C SER A 994 28.25 -18.86 -18.50
N ASN A 995 27.39 -18.87 -17.47
CA ASN A 995 26.02 -18.34 -17.52
C ASN A 995 25.88 -16.93 -16.92
N LEU A 996 26.99 -16.24 -16.60
CA LEU A 996 26.97 -14.89 -16.03
C LEU A 996 26.39 -13.90 -17.05
N GLN A 997 25.32 -13.19 -16.69
CA GLN A 997 24.59 -12.23 -17.52
C GLN A 997 24.89 -10.78 -17.14
N THR A 998 25.01 -10.50 -15.83
CA THR A 998 25.29 -9.16 -15.28
C THR A 998 26.51 -9.18 -14.38
N LEU A 999 27.49 -8.32 -14.68
CA LEU A 999 28.64 -8.04 -13.82
C LEU A 999 28.63 -6.55 -13.46
N SER A 1000 28.50 -6.22 -12.18
CA SER A 1000 28.53 -4.84 -11.68
C SER A 1000 29.70 -4.66 -10.71
N ILE A 1001 30.60 -3.76 -11.05
CA ILE A 1001 31.77 -3.37 -10.26
C ILE A 1001 31.60 -1.89 -9.91
N ARG A 1002 31.67 -1.52 -8.63
CA ARG A 1002 31.53 -0.11 -8.21
C ARG A 1002 32.53 0.23 -7.11
N TRP A 1003 33.14 1.41 -7.13
CA TRP A 1003 34.03 1.91 -6.05
C TRP A 1003 35.18 0.95 -5.67
N CYS A 1004 35.78 0.29 -6.67
CA CYS A 1004 36.82 -0.73 -6.50
C CYS A 1004 38.16 -0.26 -7.09
N ASP A 1005 38.70 0.85 -6.60
CA ASP A 1005 39.86 1.52 -7.20
C ASP A 1005 41.17 0.72 -7.20
N GLY A 1006 41.29 -0.29 -6.33
CA GLY A 1006 42.41 -1.24 -6.38
C GLY A 1006 42.46 -2.07 -7.67
N LEU A 1007 41.36 -2.17 -8.42
CA LEU A 1007 41.24 -3.00 -9.61
C LEU A 1007 41.86 -2.32 -10.84
N THR A 1008 43.17 -2.54 -11.02
CA THR A 1008 43.98 -1.83 -12.03
C THR A 1008 43.79 -2.30 -13.48
N CYS A 1009 43.25 -3.50 -13.74
CA CYS A 1009 42.99 -3.98 -15.09
C CYS A 1009 41.98 -5.15 -15.15
N LEU A 1010 41.42 -5.39 -16.34
CA LEU A 1010 40.59 -6.55 -16.63
C LEU A 1010 41.43 -7.79 -17.04
N PRO A 1011 41.00 -9.00 -16.65
CA PRO A 1011 41.74 -10.24 -16.90
C PRO A 1011 41.62 -10.73 -18.35
N LYS A 1012 42.67 -11.42 -18.83
CA LYS A 1012 42.73 -11.98 -20.20
C LYS A 1012 41.66 -13.05 -20.50
N TRP A 1013 41.02 -13.62 -19.48
CA TRP A 1013 39.94 -14.61 -19.66
C TRP A 1013 38.55 -13.99 -19.80
N LEU A 1014 38.36 -12.68 -19.57
CA LEU A 1014 37.03 -12.05 -19.62
C LEU A 1014 36.30 -12.25 -20.98
N PRO A 1015 36.97 -12.20 -22.16
CA PRO A 1015 36.36 -12.53 -23.45
C PRO A 1015 35.77 -13.94 -23.59
N LYS A 1016 36.03 -14.86 -22.65
CA LYS A 1016 35.45 -16.20 -22.64
C LYS A 1016 34.05 -16.24 -22.03
N LEU A 1017 33.62 -15.20 -21.32
CA LEU A 1017 32.29 -15.13 -20.67
C LEU A 1017 31.24 -14.56 -21.62
N THR A 1018 31.00 -15.27 -22.72
CA THR A 1018 30.13 -14.83 -23.84
C THR A 1018 28.66 -14.61 -23.48
N ALA A 1019 28.20 -15.05 -22.30
CA ALA A 1019 26.85 -14.80 -21.79
C ALA A 1019 26.66 -13.42 -21.13
N VAL A 1020 27.75 -12.67 -20.86
CA VAL A 1020 27.67 -11.37 -20.17
C VAL A 1020 27.06 -10.33 -21.11
N ASP A 1021 25.79 -10.03 -20.90
CA ASP A 1021 25.07 -8.97 -21.62
C ASP A 1021 25.40 -7.59 -21.04
N THR A 1022 25.50 -7.47 -19.71
CA THR A 1022 25.64 -6.19 -19.01
C THR A 1022 26.88 -6.14 -18.10
N LEU A 1023 27.72 -5.11 -18.32
CA LEU A 1023 28.84 -4.71 -17.46
C LEU A 1023 28.59 -3.28 -16.92
N ARG A 1024 28.71 -3.09 -15.60
CA ARG A 1024 28.72 -1.77 -14.94
C ARG A 1024 30.05 -1.52 -14.23
N VAL A 1025 30.64 -0.34 -14.37
CA VAL A 1025 31.93 0.06 -13.78
C VAL A 1025 31.84 1.50 -13.25
N ASP A 1026 31.34 1.69 -12.02
CA ASP A 1026 31.00 3.04 -11.53
C ASP A 1026 31.88 3.48 -10.36
N GLY A 1027 32.56 4.62 -10.55
CA GLY A 1027 33.53 5.19 -9.61
C GLY A 1027 34.72 4.26 -9.33
N CYS A 1028 35.20 3.53 -10.35
CA CYS A 1028 36.44 2.74 -10.28
C CYS A 1028 37.49 3.45 -11.15
N HIS A 1029 38.21 4.43 -10.60
CA HIS A 1029 38.93 5.44 -11.39
C HIS A 1029 39.94 4.85 -12.39
N LEU A 1030 40.82 3.95 -11.92
CA LEU A 1030 41.86 3.32 -12.76
C LEU A 1030 41.26 2.39 -13.83
N LEU A 1031 40.24 1.60 -13.46
CA LEU A 1031 39.58 0.68 -14.39
C LEU A 1031 38.77 1.44 -15.45
N SER A 1032 38.08 2.51 -15.04
CA SER A 1032 37.28 3.35 -15.93
C SER A 1032 38.16 3.96 -17.03
N ALA A 1033 39.32 4.50 -16.68
CA ALA A 1033 40.25 5.10 -17.65
C ALA A 1033 40.65 4.11 -18.76
N ARG A 1034 40.93 2.84 -18.40
CA ARG A 1034 41.29 1.76 -19.34
C ARG A 1034 40.12 1.26 -20.21
N LEU A 1035 38.92 1.82 -20.01
CA LEU A 1035 37.66 1.46 -20.68
C LEU A 1035 36.91 2.69 -21.24
N LYS A 1036 37.44 3.91 -21.12
CA LYS A 1036 36.77 5.15 -21.56
C LYS A 1036 36.61 5.25 -23.09
N SER A 1037 37.51 4.66 -23.87
CA SER A 1037 37.53 4.76 -25.34
C SER A 1037 37.70 3.41 -26.02
N ARG A 1038 37.33 3.34 -27.32
CA ARG A 1038 37.62 2.17 -28.18
C ARG A 1038 39.12 1.85 -28.32
N THR A 1039 39.98 2.82 -28.08
CA THR A 1039 41.45 2.69 -28.11
C THR A 1039 42.07 2.39 -26.73
N ALA A 1040 41.27 2.41 -25.65
CA ALA A 1040 41.77 2.20 -24.30
C ALA A 1040 42.21 0.74 -24.06
N GLU A 1041 43.25 0.56 -23.24
CA GLU A 1041 44.02 -0.70 -23.15
C GLU A 1041 43.18 -1.96 -22.91
N ASP A 1042 42.11 -1.87 -22.12
CA ASP A 1042 41.29 -3.03 -21.75
C ASP A 1042 40.00 -3.13 -22.57
N TRP A 1043 39.72 -2.18 -23.47
CA TRP A 1043 38.47 -2.15 -24.25
C TRP A 1043 38.24 -3.42 -25.07
N HIS A 1044 39.31 -3.93 -25.70
CA HIS A 1044 39.28 -5.19 -26.47
C HIS A 1044 38.83 -6.40 -25.65
N LYS A 1045 38.91 -6.34 -24.31
CA LYS A 1045 38.49 -7.41 -23.40
C LYS A 1045 36.98 -7.40 -23.12
N VAL A 1046 36.31 -6.27 -23.35
CA VAL A 1046 34.87 -6.08 -23.06
C VAL A 1046 34.02 -5.78 -24.29
N ALA A 1047 34.61 -5.46 -25.44
CA ALA A 1047 33.88 -5.06 -26.65
C ALA A 1047 32.79 -6.06 -27.14
N HIS A 1048 32.83 -7.31 -26.68
CA HIS A 1048 31.83 -8.35 -26.93
C HIS A 1048 30.57 -8.24 -26.05
N ILE A 1049 30.64 -7.53 -24.92
CA ILE A 1049 29.54 -7.31 -23.96
C ILE A 1049 28.60 -6.26 -24.55
N ARG A 1050 27.30 -6.56 -24.57
CA ARG A 1050 26.32 -5.71 -25.26
C ARG A 1050 26.14 -4.35 -24.60
N ASN A 1051 26.04 -4.32 -23.28
CA ASN A 1051 25.71 -3.13 -22.51
C ASN A 1051 26.85 -2.83 -21.52
N ILE A 1052 27.52 -1.69 -21.69
CA ILE A 1052 28.65 -1.25 -20.86
C ILE A 1052 28.35 0.15 -20.35
N GLU A 1053 28.27 0.29 -19.03
CA GLU A 1053 27.96 1.51 -18.28
C GLU A 1053 29.15 1.82 -17.36
N ILE A 1054 29.68 3.04 -17.43
CA ILE A 1054 30.91 3.46 -16.73
C ILE A 1054 30.66 4.83 -16.11
N ASN A 1055 30.78 4.94 -14.78
CA ASN A 1055 30.42 6.16 -14.02
C ASN A 1055 29.02 6.68 -14.38
N ASP A 1056 28.03 5.77 -14.39
CA ASP A 1056 26.65 5.98 -14.82
C ASP A 1056 26.49 6.53 -16.28
N THR A 1057 27.58 6.59 -17.06
CA THR A 1057 27.62 6.97 -18.48
C THR A 1057 27.58 5.71 -19.35
N LYS A 1058 26.66 5.63 -20.32
CA LYS A 1058 26.48 4.43 -21.16
C LYS A 1058 27.44 4.46 -22.35
N VAL A 1059 28.57 3.76 -22.24
CA VAL A 1059 29.68 3.76 -23.20
C VAL A 1059 29.48 2.72 -24.32
N GLN A 1060 28.74 1.63 -24.07
CA GLN A 1060 28.26 0.73 -25.13
C GLN A 1060 26.82 0.28 -24.83
N ARG A 1061 25.96 0.24 -25.86
CA ARG A 1061 24.59 -0.28 -25.78
C ARG A 1061 24.33 -1.22 -26.96
N ASP A 1062 23.76 -2.39 -26.67
CA ASP A 1062 23.41 -3.42 -27.64
C ASP A 1062 24.56 -3.73 -28.65
N GLY A 1063 25.81 -3.68 -28.16
CA GLY A 1063 27.05 -3.89 -28.94
C GLY A 1063 27.58 -2.65 -29.67
N ASN A 1064 26.84 -1.54 -29.68
CA ASN A 1064 27.25 -0.28 -30.32
C ASN A 1064 27.92 0.64 -29.30
N TYR A 1065 29.16 1.04 -29.59
CA TYR A 1065 29.89 2.02 -28.79
C TYR A 1065 29.26 3.41 -28.96
N MET A 1066 28.93 4.04 -27.85
CA MET A 1066 28.42 5.40 -27.80
C MET A 1066 29.61 6.36 -27.80
N ARG A 1067 29.70 7.23 -28.81
CA ARG A 1067 30.70 8.30 -28.83
C ARG A 1067 30.36 9.26 -27.69
N VAL A 1068 31.24 9.38 -26.70
CA VAL A 1068 31.15 10.48 -25.73
C VAL A 1068 31.62 11.72 -26.47
N GLU A 1069 30.72 12.67 -26.67
CA GLU A 1069 31.06 14.00 -27.15
C GLU A 1069 31.56 14.80 -25.94
N GLU A 1070 32.81 15.25 -26.01
CA GLU A 1070 33.31 16.28 -25.10
C GLU A 1070 32.61 17.61 -25.49
N PRO A 1071 32.21 18.45 -24.53
CA PRO A 1071 31.52 19.70 -24.84
C PRO A 1071 32.44 20.61 -25.67
N ALA A 1072 31.98 21.00 -26.86
CA ALA A 1072 32.72 21.91 -27.73
C ALA A 1072 32.71 23.34 -27.16
N ASP A 1073 33.79 24.09 -27.38
CA ASP A 1073 33.89 25.50 -26.97
C ASP A 1073 32.82 26.37 -27.63
N GLU A 1074 32.12 27.18 -26.83
CA GLU A 1074 31.17 28.19 -27.29
C GLU A 1074 31.90 29.40 -27.90
N ASN A 1075 32.55 29.24 -29.06
CA ASN A 1075 33.25 30.36 -29.73
C ASN A 1075 33.39 30.22 -31.27
N GLN A 1076 32.32 29.81 -31.97
CA GLN A 1076 32.21 29.96 -33.44
C GLN A 1076 30.82 30.43 -33.89
N LEU A 1077 30.52 31.72 -33.67
CA LEU A 1077 29.39 32.41 -34.31
C LEU A 1077 29.69 33.89 -34.62
N GLN A 1078 30.81 34.17 -35.29
CA GLN A 1078 31.03 35.46 -35.98
C GLN A 1078 32.08 35.36 -37.10
N GLU A 1079 31.73 34.65 -38.18
CA GLU A 1079 32.40 34.86 -39.48
C GLU A 1079 31.86 36.15 -40.12
N GLN A 1080 32.55 37.28 -39.92
CA GLN A 1080 32.44 38.44 -40.80
C GLN A 1080 33.83 38.98 -41.18
N GLU A 1081 34.18 38.80 -42.46
CA GLU A 1081 34.81 39.80 -43.31
C GLU A 1081 36.09 40.49 -42.80
N ALA A 1082 37.15 39.68 -42.70
CA ALA A 1082 38.45 39.86 -43.37
C ALA A 1082 39.12 41.25 -43.53
N SER A 1083 40.45 41.22 -43.32
CA SER A 1083 41.52 42.13 -43.80
C SER A 1083 41.76 43.44 -43.01
N GLY A 1084 43.05 43.78 -42.85
CA GLY A 1084 43.54 44.90 -42.03
C GLY A 1084 43.53 44.57 -40.53
N GLY A 1085 44.63 44.60 -39.78
CA GLY A 1085 46.01 44.96 -40.11
C GLY A 1085 46.38 46.34 -39.59
N GLU A 1086 46.86 46.33 -38.34
CA GLU A 1086 47.80 47.29 -37.70
C GLU A 1086 47.39 48.78 -37.57
N GLU A 1087 47.94 49.41 -36.53
CA GLU A 1087 48.01 50.86 -36.28
C GLU A 1087 46.69 51.68 -36.11
N GLU A 1088 46.64 52.74 -35.30
CA GLU A 1088 47.21 52.92 -33.95
C GLU A 1088 46.43 54.04 -33.23
N GLU A 1089 46.87 54.39 -32.02
CA GLU A 1089 46.64 55.65 -31.27
C GLU A 1089 45.50 56.61 -31.66
N GLU A 1090 44.70 56.99 -30.66
CA GLU A 1090 44.49 58.43 -30.40
C GLU A 1090 44.48 58.72 -28.88
N GLU A 1091 45.26 59.74 -28.50
CA GLU A 1091 45.24 60.49 -27.23
C GLU A 1091 45.60 59.78 -25.91
N GLU A 1092 46.91 59.61 -25.69
CA GLU A 1092 47.49 60.19 -24.47
C GLU A 1092 47.21 61.71 -24.45
N GLU A 1093 46.68 62.28 -23.36
CA GLU A 1093 47.24 63.53 -22.80
C GLU A 1093 46.84 63.80 -21.32
N GLN A 1094 47.07 62.82 -20.43
CA GLN A 1094 47.30 63.00 -18.99
C GLN A 1094 47.62 61.64 -18.33
N GLN A 1095 48.77 61.41 -17.69
CA GLN A 1095 49.88 62.31 -17.31
C GLN A 1095 51.23 61.65 -17.63
N GLN A 1096 52.10 62.38 -18.35
CA GLN A 1096 53.44 61.91 -18.73
C GLN A 1096 54.53 62.24 -17.68
N GLN A 1097 55.70 61.61 -17.87
CA GLN A 1097 57.05 62.05 -17.44
C GLN A 1097 57.44 62.00 -15.95
N GLN A 1098 57.92 60.83 -15.53
CA GLN A 1098 59.31 60.58 -15.06
C GLN A 1098 59.51 59.04 -15.02
N GLN A 1099 60.46 58.41 -15.73
CA GLN A 1099 61.93 58.39 -15.54
C GLN A 1099 62.33 58.22 -14.07
N GLU A 1100 63.07 57.19 -13.63
CA GLU A 1100 63.66 56.01 -14.32
C GLU A 1100 63.81 54.85 -13.27
N LEU A 1101 64.73 53.86 -13.21
CA LEU A 1101 66.02 53.57 -13.84
C LEU A 1101 66.40 52.07 -13.62
N PHE A 1102 66.54 51.23 -14.67
CA PHE A 1102 67.27 49.92 -14.76
C PHE A 1102 66.89 48.78 -13.75
N SER A 1103 66.74 47.47 -14.05
CA SER A 1103 67.30 46.46 -14.99
C SER A 1103 68.44 45.58 -14.41
N GLU A 1104 68.31 44.27 -14.69
CA GLU A 1104 69.36 43.22 -14.74
C GLU A 1104 69.95 42.57 -13.45
N GLU A 1105 69.81 41.23 -13.42
CA GLU A 1105 70.82 40.18 -13.12
C GLU A 1105 71.25 39.72 -11.69
N GLU A 1106 71.71 38.45 -11.71
CA GLU A 1106 72.54 37.61 -10.81
C GLU A 1106 72.26 37.44 -9.29
N ASP A 1107 71.85 36.20 -8.94
CA ASP A 1107 72.63 35.14 -8.25
C ASP A 1107 73.74 35.45 -7.18
N VAL A 1108 73.93 34.43 -6.31
CA VAL A 1108 75.18 34.03 -5.60
C VAL A 1108 75.56 34.58 -4.20
N ASP A 1109 75.64 33.61 -3.28
CA ASP A 1109 76.50 33.37 -2.09
C ASP A 1109 76.69 34.30 -0.86
N ASP A 1110 76.62 33.62 0.28
CA ASP A 1110 77.49 33.65 1.48
C ASP A 1110 77.52 34.77 2.56
N ALA A 1111 77.32 34.27 3.79
CA ALA A 1111 78.16 34.44 4.99
C ALA A 1111 77.86 35.53 6.06
N ASP A 1112 78.04 35.03 7.29
CA ASP A 1112 78.65 35.64 8.48
C ASP A 1112 77.99 36.80 9.28
N ASN A 1113 77.56 36.38 10.48
CA ASN A 1113 78.03 36.86 11.79
C ASN A 1113 77.69 38.27 12.31
N ASN A 1114 77.08 38.27 13.51
CA ASN A 1114 77.52 38.97 14.74
C ASN A 1114 77.59 40.52 14.76
N ASP A 1115 77.51 41.19 15.91
CA ASP A 1115 77.19 40.78 17.29
C ASP A 1115 76.47 41.95 18.00
N ASP A 1116 76.00 41.73 19.23
CA ASP A 1116 76.33 42.61 20.37
C ASP A 1116 75.59 42.13 21.65
N CYS A 1117 76.39 41.71 22.65
CA CYS A 1117 76.30 41.97 24.10
C CYS A 1117 74.96 41.78 24.88
N GLU A 1118 74.94 41.30 26.13
CA GLU A 1118 75.99 40.90 27.09
C GLU A 1118 75.34 40.10 28.26
N GLU A 1119 76.09 39.20 28.91
CA GLU A 1119 76.14 38.84 30.37
C GLU A 1119 74.82 38.57 31.18
N GLU A 1120 74.73 37.84 32.31
CA GLU A 1120 75.63 37.14 33.27
C GLU A 1120 74.73 36.03 33.95
N GLU A 1121 75.11 34.76 34.07
CA GLU A 1121 75.78 34.05 35.19
C GLU A 1121 74.90 33.27 36.24
N GLU A 1122 75.46 32.12 36.66
CA GLU A 1122 75.40 31.32 37.92
C GLU A 1122 74.14 30.58 38.50
N GLU A 1123 74.39 29.27 38.75
CA GLU A 1123 74.18 28.42 39.94
C GLU A 1123 72.78 27.93 40.48
N ASP A 1124 72.57 26.60 40.28
CA ASP A 1124 72.53 25.52 41.30
C ASP A 1124 71.30 25.05 42.14
N ASP A 1125 71.42 23.76 42.49
CA ASP A 1125 70.93 22.94 43.61
C ASP A 1125 69.43 22.56 43.84
N ASP A 1126 69.10 21.36 43.33
CA ASP A 1126 68.85 20.11 44.08
C ASP A 1126 67.59 19.85 44.97
N ASP A 1127 67.53 18.58 45.41
CA ASP A 1127 66.75 17.97 46.51
C ASP A 1127 65.25 17.57 46.34
N ASN A 1128 65.08 16.33 45.81
CA ASN A 1128 64.76 15.11 46.62
C ASN A 1128 63.35 14.47 46.78
N ASP A 1129 63.45 13.13 46.90
CA ASP A 1129 62.68 12.12 47.68
C ASP A 1129 61.27 11.62 47.27
N ASP A 1130 61.29 10.54 46.48
CA ASP A 1130 61.09 9.13 46.94
C ASP A 1130 59.74 8.36 47.03
N GLU A 1131 59.95 7.06 46.74
CA GLU A 1131 59.35 5.80 47.25
C GLU A 1131 57.85 5.41 47.07
N GLU A 1132 57.65 4.53 46.08
CA GLU A 1132 57.30 3.09 46.22
C GLU A 1132 55.90 2.54 46.62
N GLU A 1133 55.68 1.38 45.98
CA GLU A 1133 54.89 0.16 46.31
C GLU A 1133 53.36 0.09 46.58
N GLU A 1134 52.87 -1.05 46.09
CA GLU A 1134 51.72 -1.92 46.37
C GLU A 1134 50.72 -1.63 47.52
N GLY A 1135 49.53 -2.27 47.47
CA GLY A 1135 48.60 -2.25 48.61
C GLY A 1135 47.16 -2.69 48.34
N LEU A 1136 46.93 -4.01 48.25
CA LEU A 1136 45.61 -4.63 48.11
C LEU A 1136 44.56 -4.22 49.19
N SER A 1137 43.34 -3.94 48.71
CA SER A 1137 42.04 -4.47 49.20
C SER A 1137 41.03 -3.66 50.05
N SER A 1138 39.80 -3.64 49.52
CA SER A 1138 38.51 -3.92 50.21
C SER A 1138 37.69 -2.82 50.94
N CYS A 1139 36.36 -2.98 50.82
CA CYS A 1139 35.28 -2.64 51.77
C CYS A 1139 35.03 -1.18 52.24
N ILE A 1140 34.15 -0.45 51.52
CA ILE A 1140 32.72 -0.18 51.88
C ILE A 1140 32.38 -0.11 53.41
N PRO A 1141 31.63 0.89 53.96
CA PRO A 1141 30.69 1.84 53.31
C PRO A 1141 30.75 3.35 53.72
N SER A 1142 29.88 4.12 53.05
CA SER A 1142 29.36 5.50 53.31
C SER A 1142 28.67 5.73 54.70
N PRO A 1143 28.02 6.88 55.04
CA PRO A 1143 27.73 8.11 54.24
C PRO A 1143 27.76 9.50 54.96
N ARG A 1144 27.77 10.58 54.17
CA ARG A 1144 27.04 11.89 54.33
C ARG A 1144 27.38 12.77 53.10
N MET A 1145 26.44 13.41 52.39
CA MET A 1145 25.75 14.68 52.69
C MET A 1145 26.73 15.79 53.17
N THR A 1146 26.78 17.00 52.58
CA THR A 1146 25.70 17.77 51.93
C THR A 1146 26.21 18.89 50.99
N LEU A 1147 25.37 19.33 50.03
CA LEU A 1147 25.23 20.69 49.45
C LEU A 1147 26.41 21.42 48.74
N MET A 1148 26.18 21.82 47.47
CA MET A 1148 26.47 23.14 46.83
C MET A 1148 27.96 23.64 46.73
N THR A 1149 28.37 24.59 45.85
CA THR A 1149 27.65 25.49 44.91
C THR A 1149 28.50 25.87 43.67
N TYR A 1150 27.83 26.34 42.60
CA TYR A 1150 28.25 27.29 41.53
C TYR A 1150 29.55 28.10 41.73
N LYS A 1151 30.34 28.41 40.68
CA LYS A 1151 30.04 29.47 39.66
C LYS A 1151 30.90 29.40 38.37
N HIS A 1152 30.59 30.27 37.39
CA HIS A 1152 31.36 30.55 36.15
C HIS A 1152 32.63 31.43 36.44
N LYS A 1153 33.55 31.80 35.50
CA LYS A 1153 33.41 32.16 34.06
C LYS A 1153 34.77 32.37 33.33
N THR A 1154 34.87 31.96 32.05
CA THR A 1154 35.68 32.50 30.90
C THR A 1154 37.10 33.10 31.09
N HIS A 1155 38.10 32.59 30.35
CA HIS A 1155 38.74 33.15 29.12
C HIS A 1155 39.76 32.12 28.56
N VAL A 1156 39.69 31.66 27.29
CA VAL A 1156 40.32 32.15 26.02
C VAL A 1156 41.76 31.64 25.76
N VAL A 1157 41.87 30.66 24.83
CA VAL A 1157 42.89 30.48 23.74
C VAL A 1157 44.39 30.32 24.14
N ASP A 1158 45.15 29.29 23.71
CA ASP A 1158 44.87 28.09 22.89
C ASP A 1158 45.89 26.95 23.18
N SER A 1159 45.81 25.87 22.39
CA SER A 1159 46.83 24.85 22.06
C SER A 1159 46.71 23.42 22.64
N ASP A 1160 46.79 22.51 21.67
CA ASP A 1160 47.10 21.07 21.66
C ASP A 1160 46.27 19.97 22.39
N ARG A 1161 45.94 18.96 21.56
CA ARG A 1161 45.79 17.51 21.85
C ARG A 1161 44.79 16.94 22.89
N ARG A 1162 43.76 16.31 22.30
CA ARG A 1162 43.29 14.89 22.48
C ARG A 1162 41.97 14.62 23.24
N ILE A 1163 41.19 13.73 22.61
CA ILE A 1163 40.16 12.80 23.14
C ILE A 1163 38.89 13.40 23.78
N ILE A 1164 37.79 13.37 23.02
CA ILE A 1164 36.49 12.84 23.48
C ILE A 1164 35.93 11.92 22.37
N SER A 1165 35.34 10.79 22.75
CA SER A 1165 34.74 9.80 21.86
C SER A 1165 33.20 9.81 21.87
N ASP A 1166 32.61 9.11 20.89
CA ASP A 1166 31.24 8.57 20.89
C ASP A 1166 30.05 9.54 21.09
N VAL A 1167 29.54 10.07 19.96
CA VAL A 1167 28.12 10.43 19.82
C VAL A 1167 27.48 9.52 18.76
N ASP A 1168 26.80 8.47 19.24
CA ASP A 1168 26.05 7.51 18.42
C ASP A 1168 24.78 8.21 17.88
N VAL A 1169 24.66 8.37 16.54
CA VAL A 1169 23.47 8.98 15.89
C VAL A 1169 22.67 7.89 15.17
N ASP A 1170 21.44 7.65 15.62
CA ASP A 1170 20.55 6.63 15.05
C ASP A 1170 20.05 7.02 13.65
N PHE A 1171 20.36 6.21 12.64
CA PHE A 1171 19.78 6.30 11.30
C PHE A 1171 18.57 5.39 11.15
N TYR A 1172 17.43 5.97 10.77
CA TYR A 1172 16.31 5.21 10.20
C TYR A 1172 16.64 4.79 8.77
N ILE A 1173 16.38 3.52 8.44
CA ILE A 1173 16.62 2.92 7.12
C ILE A 1173 15.29 2.34 6.65
N ASN A 1174 14.80 2.80 5.49
CA ASN A 1174 13.81 2.08 4.67
C ASN A 1174 14.54 0.96 3.92
N ASP A 1175 13.87 -0.17 3.68
CA ASP A 1175 14.54 -1.40 3.20
C ASP A 1175 14.96 -1.39 1.72
N ASP A 1176 14.65 -0.34 0.95
CA ASP A 1176 15.05 -0.16 -0.45
C ASP A 1176 15.98 1.06 -0.64
N VAL A 1177 16.98 0.88 -1.51
CA VAL A 1177 18.06 1.84 -1.87
C VAL A 1177 19.05 2.17 -0.74
N ILE A 1178 20.23 1.53 -0.79
CA ILE A 1178 21.41 1.98 -0.02
C ILE A 1178 22.12 3.08 -0.81
N HIS A 1179 21.82 4.35 -0.51
CA HIS A 1179 22.73 5.44 -0.82
C HIS A 1179 23.83 5.52 0.24
N VAL A 1180 25.07 5.23 -0.14
CA VAL A 1180 26.24 5.67 0.64
C VAL A 1180 26.53 7.10 0.21
N VAL A 1181 26.18 8.08 1.05
CA VAL A 1181 26.59 9.48 0.88
C VAL A 1181 27.94 9.64 1.58
N ASP A 1182 29.01 9.93 0.84
CA ASP A 1182 30.27 10.33 1.46
C ASP A 1182 30.17 11.78 1.95
N SER A 1183 30.35 11.95 3.27
CA SER A 1183 30.44 13.24 3.96
C SER A 1183 31.59 14.15 3.51
N ASN A 1184 32.56 13.65 2.75
CA ASN A 1184 33.70 14.45 2.27
C ASN A 1184 33.33 15.34 1.06
N HIS A 1185 32.51 14.86 0.12
CA HIS A 1185 32.25 15.60 -1.13
C HIS A 1185 31.38 16.87 -0.92
N LEU A 1186 30.73 16.99 0.25
CA LEU A 1186 30.05 18.20 0.70
C LEU A 1186 30.99 19.28 1.29
N LYS A 1187 32.28 18.98 1.48
CA LYS A 1187 33.29 19.97 1.93
C LYS A 1187 33.95 20.69 0.77
N GLU A 1188 34.22 20.00 -0.34
CA GLU A 1188 34.92 20.58 -1.50
C GLU A 1188 34.03 21.58 -2.26
N LYS A 1189 32.74 21.25 -2.44
CA LYS A 1189 31.73 22.19 -3.00
C LYS A 1189 31.43 23.42 -2.14
N LYS A 1190 32.14 23.62 -1.02
CA LYS A 1190 32.12 24.86 -0.22
C LYS A 1190 33.36 25.75 -0.38
N LYS A 1191 34.37 25.37 -1.17
CA LYS A 1191 35.51 26.24 -1.50
C LYS A 1191 35.35 26.99 -2.83
N ASN A 1192 34.73 26.38 -3.85
CA ASN A 1192 34.60 26.98 -5.18
C ASN A 1192 33.14 27.34 -5.52
N ASN A 1193 32.69 28.50 -5.05
CA ASN A 1193 32.01 29.51 -5.88
C ASN A 1193 31.64 30.73 -5.05
N ASN A 1194 32.23 31.88 -5.38
CA ASN A 1194 31.87 33.17 -4.83
C ASN A 1194 31.95 34.20 -5.97
N ASN A 1195 30.83 34.43 -6.67
CA ASN A 1195 30.45 35.66 -7.39
C ASN A 1195 29.30 35.40 -8.39
N ASN A 1196 28.15 36.05 -8.16
CA ASN A 1196 27.14 36.52 -9.13
C ASN A 1196 26.46 35.52 -10.11
N ASN A 1197 25.27 35.76 -10.68
CA ASN A 1197 24.03 36.44 -10.23
C ASN A 1197 22.88 36.02 -11.20
N ASN A 1198 21.59 36.00 -10.87
CA ASN A 1198 20.88 35.74 -9.60
C ASN A 1198 19.36 35.58 -9.93
N ASN A 1199 18.73 34.45 -9.63
CA ASN A 1199 17.25 34.34 -9.57
C ASN A 1199 16.79 33.02 -8.89
N TYR A 1200 16.37 33.07 -7.62
CA TYR A 1200 15.64 32.00 -6.94
C TYR A 1200 14.47 32.58 -6.13
N SER A 1201 13.34 31.85 -6.06
CA SER A 1201 12.12 32.40 -5.46
C SER A 1201 12.14 32.41 -3.93
N VAL A 1202 11.54 33.44 -3.33
CA VAL A 1202 11.56 33.80 -1.89
C VAL A 1202 11.12 32.67 -0.92
N ARG A 1203 10.52 31.59 -1.40
CA ARG A 1203 9.84 30.57 -0.58
C ARG A 1203 10.78 29.67 0.23
N GLU A 1204 12.05 29.55 -0.15
CA GLU A 1204 12.99 28.63 0.50
C GLU A 1204 13.81 29.30 1.63
N MET A 1205 14.08 30.62 1.53
CA MET A 1205 14.82 31.36 2.56
C MET A 1205 14.05 31.48 3.89
N MET A 1206 12.71 31.64 3.86
CA MET A 1206 11.93 31.84 5.09
C MET A 1206 11.92 30.61 6.03
N MET A 1207 12.09 29.40 5.50
CA MET A 1207 12.12 28.17 6.29
C MET A 1207 13.42 28.00 7.10
N MET A 1208 14.57 28.48 6.59
CA MET A 1208 15.84 28.44 7.33
C MET A 1208 15.91 29.51 8.43
N THR A 1209 15.49 30.74 8.15
CA THR A 1209 15.59 31.86 9.10
C THR A 1209 14.75 31.62 10.35
N PHE A 1210 13.53 31.07 10.21
CA PHE A 1210 12.64 30.81 11.35
C PHE A 1210 13.21 29.76 12.32
N PHE A 1211 13.95 28.76 11.81
CA PHE A 1211 14.57 27.72 12.63
C PHE A 1211 15.78 28.24 13.42
N ILE A 1212 16.53 29.21 12.86
CA ILE A 1212 17.68 29.85 13.53
C ILE A 1212 17.22 30.81 14.63
N ILE A 1213 16.12 31.54 14.45
CA ILE A 1213 15.57 32.46 15.47
C ILE A 1213 15.02 31.66 16.67
N MET A 1214 14.24 30.60 16.43
CA MET A 1214 13.68 29.74 17.49
C MET A 1214 14.74 29.02 18.34
N MET A 1215 15.98 28.87 17.84
CA MET A 1215 17.10 28.28 18.58
C MET A 1215 17.82 29.26 19.54
N ARG A 1216 17.60 30.58 19.42
CA ARG A 1216 18.28 31.59 20.27
C ARG A 1216 17.45 32.13 21.43
N ALA A 1217 16.12 32.06 21.36
CA ALA A 1217 15.21 32.65 22.36
C ALA A 1217 14.91 31.73 23.57
N ARG A 1218 15.92 31.12 24.22
CA ARG A 1218 15.67 30.34 25.45
C ARG A 1218 16.81 30.18 26.47
N LYS A 1219 17.68 31.19 26.65
CA LYS A 1219 18.56 31.22 27.85
C LYS A 1219 19.08 32.62 28.26
N ARG A 1220 18.19 33.52 28.70
CA ARG A 1220 18.47 34.64 29.63
C ARG A 1220 17.17 35.32 30.02
N GLU A 1221 16.85 35.28 31.31
CA GLU A 1221 16.09 36.25 32.12
C GLU A 1221 15.99 35.66 33.54
N ASP A 1222 15.51 36.46 34.50
CA ASP A 1222 15.85 36.43 35.93
C ASP A 1222 17.37 36.66 36.20
N LYS A 1223 17.82 37.65 36.97
CA LYS A 1223 17.15 38.72 37.76
C LYS A 1223 18.15 39.89 37.99
N ASN A 1224 17.79 41.07 38.51
CA ASN A 1224 16.52 41.52 39.09
C ASN A 1224 16.04 42.84 38.38
N ASP A 1225 15.74 44.05 38.89
CA ASP A 1225 15.77 44.77 40.19
C ASP A 1225 14.59 45.78 40.33
N GLU A 1226 14.70 46.77 41.23
CA GLU A 1226 13.75 47.84 41.68
C GLU A 1226 13.47 48.95 40.62
N ASP A 1227 12.39 49.77 40.64
CA ASP A 1227 11.56 50.26 41.76
C ASP A 1227 10.14 50.82 41.36
N GLU A 1228 9.36 51.26 42.38
CA GLU A 1228 8.07 52.03 42.44
C GLU A 1228 7.16 52.33 41.19
N ALA A 1229 5.84 52.03 41.28
CA ALA A 1229 4.75 53.03 41.48
C ALA A 1229 3.27 52.55 41.21
N LYS A 1230 2.45 52.56 42.28
CA LYS A 1230 0.98 52.81 42.44
C LYS A 1230 0.00 52.80 41.22
N GLU A 1231 -1.10 52.01 41.28
CA GLU A 1231 -2.48 52.48 41.60
C GLU A 1231 -3.60 51.39 41.62
N GLU A 1232 -4.34 51.36 42.73
CA GLU A 1232 -5.75 50.98 43.07
C GLU A 1232 -6.63 49.95 42.27
N LEU A 1233 -6.86 48.76 42.89
CA LEU A 1233 -8.08 48.30 43.62
C LEU A 1233 -9.54 48.59 43.09
N PRO A 1234 -10.61 47.87 43.52
CA PRO A 1234 -10.74 46.47 44.04
C PRO A 1234 -12.06 45.71 43.63
N PHE A 1235 -12.37 44.63 44.38
CA PHE A 1235 -13.61 43.80 44.45
C PHE A 1235 -13.80 42.67 43.41
N GLY A 1236 -14.25 41.46 43.79
CA GLY A 1236 -14.53 40.95 45.15
C GLY A 1236 -14.92 39.46 45.15
N THR A 1237 -14.70 38.77 46.28
CA THR A 1237 -15.09 37.35 46.51
C THR A 1237 -16.38 37.24 47.33
N PRO A 1238 -16.99 36.04 47.42
CA PRO A 1238 -16.94 35.35 48.72
C PRO A 1238 -16.78 33.81 48.65
N SER A 1239 -16.55 33.21 49.82
CA SER A 1239 -16.50 31.75 50.06
C SER A 1239 -17.38 31.39 51.27
N PRO A 1240 -18.02 30.20 51.28
CA PRO A 1240 -17.82 29.26 52.39
C PRO A 1240 -17.59 27.82 51.89
N ARG A 1241 -16.53 27.11 52.32
CA ARG A 1241 -16.37 26.33 53.57
C ARG A 1241 -17.13 24.98 53.65
N MET A 1242 -16.33 23.91 53.69
CA MET A 1242 -16.39 22.74 54.60
C MET A 1242 -17.65 21.86 54.71
N LEU A 1243 -17.45 20.55 54.53
CA LEU A 1243 -17.50 19.58 55.65
C LEU A 1243 -16.67 18.33 55.31
N SER A 1244 -16.46 17.43 56.29
CA SER A 1244 -15.40 16.40 56.25
C SER A 1244 -15.80 15.06 56.85
N SER A 1245 -15.37 13.97 56.20
CA SER A 1245 -15.14 12.64 56.81
C SER A 1245 -14.12 11.87 55.95
#